data_AF-A0A428RL00-F1
#
_entry.id   AF-A0A428RL00-F1
#
_cell.length_a   1.000
_cell.length_b   1.000
_cell.length_c   1.000
_cell.angle_alpha   90.00
_cell.angle_beta   90.00
_cell.angle_gamma   90.00
#
_symmetry.space_group_name_H-M   'P 1'
#
loop_
_entity.id
_entity.type
_entity.pdbx_description
1 polymer ?
#
loop_
_entity_poly.entity_id
_entity_poly.type
_entity_poly.pdbx_seq_one_letter_code
_entity_poly.pdbx_strand_id
1 'polypeptide(L)'
;MARREPVAHVEQHNIYQDVNADAAKAGVAVEEVVAARITEDHLVTKSGEALKLRSRAGFRLCLIMLVMAVNQAGYGIDWGVISSINCNTHWHDYFGFENKGSTLGVINALMTIGNFCGAPFLCLADKIGRRSVNFAGCFLTVAAAAIQAASPNVACLMAGRFILGFGTALCTSSQYIAEVAPPHIRGHIVGIFGAFFQVGSLAIIGIMMGFTHWESNWSWRVAFLIQAAFPAFVCCTIYFLCPESPRYMVMKGQREKARHMISRYFTSSEDINHPFVDVMMSQIDESIETSAVGFRATWDFRVFFTKAAAFRTCILALYSVFQQWNGGGIIGMYLDPALETIGITKKLDVLGINLGLTATYFVFTLFGAYIIEYFRRRTLIFAGLIAIIVAQIAVTITSWQVEQQTNARYLSYLTVVWIYCFQVCSASFIATMHNLYPVELLSLALRAKGMAMYTMFQGAAGVVHNYGISVGIQKIGYKIWAVYIVYNFIQLIIAYFVFPETGKLNLEEIDHIFETKGANPVKLSVKVADAKWGSLKAEKRRVRNGGVVQEFDESIKGALPPDFIWGWATAAAQVEGAWDKDGKGPSIWDTFAHTPGKVKDGSTGDDAVRSYDLYKTDVAWLKKYRATGYRFSLAWSRIIPLGGKDDPVNEEGIAYYNRLIDELLAHGITPFVTLFHWDIPQALEDRYGGMLNKEEYTPDFIRYARVCFERFGDRVKNWITYNEPGVYSLAGYAAGVHAPARSSFRDRNEEGDSSTEPFTIGHTELVSHAYVADMYKKEFKPTQKGKIMITLHGNWSEPWDTEDPKDQEAAERAREFEIAWFADPLYKTGDYPASMRAQLGDRLPRFTPEESKLVLGSSEFYGMNSYSAFYVRHRDEPADINDHKGNIQQSDENKQGQPRGPMSDTYWLRTTPWGWAKLLRWIWNRYGVPIYITENGTTAQGEHDWKPKGPDDVLEDPFRIDFYKSYLTEVAKASQEGVVIKSYFGWTFTDNWEWAAGYSDRFGCTWIDFESPEKTRYAKRSAYFLGDFFDHIIRKE
;
A
#
# COMPACT_ATOMS: atom_id res chain seq x y z
N MET A 1 -33.67 -37.32 25.48
CA MET A 1 -34.45 -36.37 24.65
C MET A 1 -34.35 -34.99 25.28
N ALA A 2 -33.51 -34.13 24.73
CA ALA A 2 -33.53 -32.69 24.98
C ALA A 2 -33.11 -32.05 23.64
N ARG A 3 -34.04 -31.32 23.02
CA ARG A 3 -33.89 -30.70 21.70
C ARG A 3 -32.79 -29.65 21.77
N ARG A 4 -31.74 -29.79 20.95
CA ARG A 4 -30.81 -28.69 20.65
C ARG A 4 -31.54 -27.70 19.76
N GLU A 5 -31.53 -26.44 20.18
CA GLU A 5 -31.95 -25.29 19.36
C GLU A 5 -31.08 -25.21 18.10
N PRO A 6 -31.66 -24.80 16.95
CA PRO A 6 -30.90 -24.57 15.74
C PRO A 6 -30.06 -23.30 15.92
N VAL A 7 -28.73 -23.47 15.93
CA VAL A 7 -27.78 -22.37 15.74
C VAL A 7 -28.16 -21.67 14.45
N ALA A 8 -28.35 -20.35 14.53
CA ALA A 8 -28.65 -19.50 13.39
C ALA A 8 -27.75 -19.85 12.22
N HIS A 9 -28.36 -20.21 11.09
CA HIS A 9 -27.69 -20.29 9.80
C HIS A 9 -27.00 -18.94 9.55
N VAL A 10 -25.70 -18.88 9.82
CA VAL A 10 -24.83 -17.99 9.06
C VAL A 10 -25.11 -18.34 7.61
N GLU A 11 -25.51 -17.36 6.81
CA GLU A 11 -25.62 -17.51 5.36
C GLU A 11 -24.28 -18.06 4.85
N GLN A 12 -24.20 -19.37 4.69
CA GLN A 12 -23.22 -20.01 3.83
C GLN A 12 -23.62 -19.58 2.41
N HIS A 13 -23.20 -18.37 2.03
CA HIS A 13 -23.01 -18.10 0.62
C HIS A 13 -22.06 -19.18 0.13
N ASN A 14 -22.58 -20.09 -0.68
CA ASN A 14 -21.79 -20.97 -1.53
C ASN A 14 -20.97 -20.06 -2.44
N ILE A 15 -19.82 -19.60 -1.95
CA ILE A 15 -18.79 -18.99 -2.77
C ILE A 15 -18.35 -20.10 -3.74
N TYR A 16 -18.34 -19.81 -5.04
CA TYR A 16 -18.07 -20.74 -6.15
C TYR A 16 -19.26 -21.58 -6.64
N GLN A 17 -20.25 -20.88 -7.21
CA GLN A 17 -21.14 -21.41 -8.26
C GLN A 17 -20.32 -22.00 -9.44
N ASP A 18 -20.94 -22.91 -10.21
CA ASP A 18 -20.37 -23.61 -11.36
C ASP A 18 -19.70 -22.64 -12.34
N VAL A 19 -18.37 -22.53 -12.22
CA VAL A 19 -17.51 -21.63 -12.99
C VAL A 19 -17.73 -21.77 -14.50
N ASN A 20 -18.09 -22.97 -14.97
CA ASN A 20 -18.39 -23.19 -16.39
C ASN A 20 -19.72 -22.57 -16.79
N ALA A 21 -20.73 -22.62 -15.92
CA ALA A 21 -22.01 -21.96 -16.14
C ALA A 21 -21.85 -20.43 -16.11
N ASP A 22 -20.99 -19.92 -15.23
CA ASP A 22 -20.70 -18.48 -15.14
C ASP A 22 -19.91 -17.96 -16.35
N ALA A 23 -18.91 -18.71 -16.82
CA ALA A 23 -18.19 -18.42 -18.06
C ALA A 23 -19.11 -18.46 -19.29
N ALA A 24 -19.99 -19.47 -19.36
CA ALA A 24 -21.00 -19.57 -20.41
C ALA A 24 -22.01 -18.41 -20.38
N LYS A 25 -22.42 -17.96 -19.18
CA LYS A 25 -23.34 -16.83 -18.99
C LYS A 25 -22.70 -15.48 -19.33
N ALA A 26 -21.41 -15.32 -19.06
CA ALA A 26 -20.67 -14.08 -19.31
C ALA A 26 -20.02 -14.02 -20.70
N GLY A 27 -20.03 -15.10 -21.49
CA GLY A 27 -19.45 -15.15 -22.84
C GLY A 27 -17.92 -15.03 -22.87
N VAL A 28 -17.25 -15.31 -21.75
CA VAL A 28 -15.80 -15.22 -21.57
C VAL A 28 -15.19 -16.60 -21.38
N ALA A 29 -13.87 -16.70 -21.59
CA ALA A 29 -13.17 -17.96 -21.38
C ALA A 29 -13.23 -18.37 -19.90
N VAL A 30 -13.35 -19.68 -19.61
CA VAL A 30 -13.35 -20.21 -18.23
C VAL A 30 -12.12 -19.73 -17.45
N GLU A 31 -10.98 -19.61 -18.15
CA GLU A 31 -9.74 -19.11 -17.57
C GLU A 31 -9.82 -17.66 -17.09
N GLU A 32 -10.67 -16.82 -17.67
CA GLU A 32 -10.82 -15.41 -17.28
C GLU A 32 -11.67 -15.25 -16.02
N VAL A 33 -12.76 -16.03 -15.91
CA VAL A 33 -13.60 -16.07 -14.71
C VAL A 33 -12.84 -16.61 -13.51
N VAL A 34 -12.07 -17.68 -13.70
CA VAL A 34 -11.23 -18.26 -12.64
C VAL A 34 -10.12 -17.31 -12.22
N ALA A 35 -9.46 -16.65 -13.19
CA ALA A 35 -8.41 -15.70 -12.86
C ALA A 35 -8.93 -14.52 -12.05
N ALA A 36 -10.09 -13.96 -12.40
CA ALA A 36 -10.72 -12.87 -11.65
C ALA A 36 -11.04 -13.29 -10.20
N ARG A 37 -11.68 -14.45 -10.00
CA ARG A 37 -12.06 -14.95 -8.67
C ARG A 37 -10.85 -15.20 -7.76
N ILE A 38 -9.82 -15.87 -8.29
CA ILE A 38 -8.59 -16.16 -7.52
C ILE A 38 -7.81 -14.88 -7.17
N THR A 39 -7.98 -13.81 -7.95
CA THR A 39 -7.28 -12.53 -7.71
C THR A 39 -7.90 -11.66 -6.62
N GLU A 40 -9.16 -11.88 -6.25
CA GLU A 40 -9.89 -11.07 -5.26
C GLU A 40 -9.47 -11.37 -3.80
N ASP A 41 -8.81 -12.50 -3.53
CA ASP A 41 -8.55 -12.95 -2.16
C ASP A 41 -7.21 -12.43 -1.58
N HIS A 42 -7.31 -11.45 -0.66
CA HIS A 42 -6.21 -10.70 -0.04
C HIS A 42 -5.38 -11.48 1.01
N LEU A 43 -5.33 -12.81 0.97
CA LEU A 43 -4.74 -13.63 2.05
C LEU A 43 -3.25 -13.37 2.28
N VAL A 44 -2.48 -13.14 1.22
CA VAL A 44 -1.04 -12.82 1.31
C VAL A 44 -0.82 -11.48 2.01
N THR A 45 -1.63 -10.47 1.68
CA THR A 45 -1.59 -9.13 2.29
C THR A 45 -2.03 -9.20 3.75
N LYS A 46 -3.19 -9.82 4.03
CA LYS A 46 -3.70 -10.07 5.39
C LYS A 46 -2.71 -10.85 6.26
N SER A 47 -1.97 -11.79 5.66
CA SER A 47 -0.92 -12.54 6.36
C SER A 47 0.26 -11.65 6.78
N GLY A 48 0.65 -10.69 5.93
CA GLY A 48 1.70 -9.72 6.25
C GLY A 48 1.29 -8.73 7.35
N GLU A 49 0.01 -8.37 7.40
CA GLU A 49 -0.56 -7.53 8.47
C GLU A 49 -0.66 -8.29 9.80
N ALA A 50 -1.03 -9.57 9.75
CA ALA A 50 -1.23 -10.40 10.93
C ALA A 50 0.08 -10.75 11.67
N LEU A 51 1.20 -10.91 10.95
CA LEU A 51 2.48 -11.36 11.53
C LEU A 51 3.58 -10.31 11.45
N LYS A 52 4.03 -9.82 12.60
CA LYS A 52 5.26 -9.04 12.75
C LYS A 52 6.41 -9.98 13.14
N LEU A 53 7.50 -9.98 12.38
CA LEU A 53 8.66 -10.87 12.64
C LEU A 53 9.32 -10.64 14.01
N ARG A 54 9.24 -9.43 14.58
CA ARG A 54 9.75 -9.11 15.92
C ARG A 54 8.82 -9.54 17.08
N SER A 55 7.78 -10.32 16.80
CA SER A 55 6.82 -10.81 17.81
C SER A 55 7.23 -12.15 18.42
N ARG A 56 6.51 -12.60 19.45
CA ARG A 56 6.63 -13.95 20.01
C ARG A 56 6.35 -15.04 18.97
N ALA A 57 5.40 -14.82 18.07
CA ALA A 57 5.13 -15.74 16.96
C ALA A 57 6.33 -15.82 15.99
N GLY A 58 6.95 -14.68 15.68
CA GLY A 58 8.20 -14.64 14.90
C GLY A 58 9.36 -15.39 15.57
N PHE A 59 9.55 -15.24 16.88
CA PHE A 59 10.55 -15.99 17.63
C PHE A 59 10.31 -17.51 17.60
N ARG A 60 9.05 -17.95 17.77
CA ARG A 60 8.68 -19.37 17.64
C ARG A 60 8.96 -19.91 16.24
N LEU A 61 8.71 -19.12 15.21
CA LEU A 61 9.02 -19.48 13.82
C LEU A 61 10.54 -19.67 13.62
N CYS A 62 11.37 -18.83 14.24
CA CYS A 62 12.82 -19.02 14.26
C CYS A 62 13.26 -20.32 14.95
N LEU A 63 12.60 -20.73 16.05
CA LEU A 63 12.88 -22.00 16.72
C LEU A 63 12.51 -23.21 15.85
N ILE A 64 11.37 -23.16 15.16
CA ILE A 64 10.98 -24.20 14.19
C ILE A 64 12.04 -24.27 13.07
N MET A 65 12.44 -23.10 12.56
CA MET A 65 13.47 -22.98 11.54
C MET A 65 14.81 -23.56 12.00
N LEU A 66 15.22 -23.36 13.24
CA LEU A 66 16.45 -23.93 13.79
C LEU A 66 16.44 -25.46 13.72
N VAL A 67 15.37 -26.12 14.19
CA VAL A 67 15.29 -27.59 14.19
C VAL A 67 15.29 -28.14 12.76
N MET A 68 14.50 -27.54 11.87
CA MET A 68 14.43 -27.99 10.48
C MET A 68 15.72 -27.69 9.70
N ALA A 69 16.39 -26.56 9.98
CA ALA A 69 17.70 -26.24 9.43
C ALA A 69 18.76 -27.27 9.83
N VAL A 70 18.79 -27.70 11.11
CA VAL A 70 19.70 -28.75 11.58
C VAL A 70 19.39 -30.08 10.91
N ASN A 71 18.12 -30.41 10.68
CA ASN A 71 17.73 -31.59 9.91
C ASN A 71 18.29 -31.54 8.47
N GLN A 72 18.14 -30.40 7.77
CA GLN A 72 18.66 -30.24 6.41
C GLN A 72 20.20 -30.24 6.36
N ALA A 73 20.85 -29.65 7.37
CA ALA A 73 22.31 -29.72 7.51
C ALA A 73 22.77 -31.17 7.75
N GLY A 74 22.03 -31.97 8.52
CA GLY A 74 22.27 -33.41 8.64
C GLY A 74 22.30 -34.10 7.28
N TYR A 75 21.32 -33.82 6.42
CA TYR A 75 21.32 -34.37 5.06
C TYR A 75 22.51 -33.88 4.22
N GLY A 76 22.95 -32.64 4.40
CA GLY A 76 24.17 -32.11 3.78
C GLY A 76 25.45 -32.81 4.23
N ILE A 77 25.52 -33.21 5.50
CA ILE A 77 26.62 -34.03 6.02
C ILE A 77 26.58 -35.40 5.36
N ASP A 78 25.41 -36.05 5.29
CA ASP A 78 25.27 -37.39 4.67
C ASP A 78 25.82 -37.45 3.23
N TRP A 79 25.66 -36.35 2.49
CA TRP A 79 26.22 -36.17 1.14
C TRP A 79 27.73 -35.90 1.14
N GLY A 80 28.22 -35.04 2.03
CA GLY A 80 29.64 -34.63 2.09
C GLY A 80 30.59 -35.64 2.74
N VAL A 81 30.09 -36.51 3.63
CA VAL A 81 30.90 -37.47 4.41
C VAL A 81 31.71 -38.39 3.50
N ILE A 82 31.08 -39.05 2.51
CA ILE A 82 31.78 -40.02 1.66
C ILE A 82 32.78 -39.35 0.74
N SER A 83 32.42 -38.23 0.11
CA SER A 83 33.35 -37.46 -0.73
C SER A 83 34.62 -37.07 0.04
N SER A 84 34.45 -36.66 1.30
CA SER A 84 35.56 -36.27 2.17
C SER A 84 36.40 -37.47 2.63
N ILE A 85 35.76 -38.59 3.02
CA ILE A 85 36.45 -39.82 3.43
C ILE A 85 37.22 -40.45 2.26
N ASN A 86 36.70 -40.35 1.03
CA ASN A 86 37.31 -40.99 -0.15
C ASN A 86 38.74 -40.48 -0.43
N CYS A 87 39.10 -39.31 0.09
CA CYS A 87 40.45 -38.74 -0.01
C CYS A 87 41.46 -39.41 0.96
N ASN A 88 40.99 -40.21 1.92
CA ASN A 88 41.79 -40.86 2.95
C ASN A 88 42.23 -42.26 2.49
N THR A 89 43.53 -42.54 2.52
CA THR A 89 44.09 -43.82 2.07
C THR A 89 43.79 -44.97 3.02
N HIS A 90 43.75 -44.72 4.33
CA HIS A 90 43.46 -45.77 5.34
C HIS A 90 42.06 -46.37 5.18
N TRP A 91 41.12 -45.59 4.66
CA TRP A 91 39.78 -46.07 4.33
C TRP A 91 39.82 -47.15 3.24
N HIS A 92 40.57 -46.90 2.18
CA HIS A 92 40.77 -47.83 1.07
C HIS A 92 41.55 -49.07 1.53
N ASP A 93 42.60 -48.88 2.33
CA ASP A 93 43.42 -49.97 2.86
C ASP A 93 42.64 -50.89 3.80
N TYR A 94 41.78 -50.33 4.67
CA TYR A 94 40.98 -51.11 5.63
C TYR A 94 39.93 -51.99 4.94
N PHE A 95 39.29 -51.47 3.89
CA PHE A 95 38.18 -52.14 3.21
C PHE A 95 38.56 -52.87 1.93
N GLY A 96 39.76 -52.65 1.39
CA GLY A 96 40.30 -53.36 0.22
C GLY A 96 39.66 -52.96 -1.11
N PHE A 97 39.42 -51.66 -1.34
CA PHE A 97 38.93 -51.15 -2.64
C PHE A 97 39.64 -49.86 -3.07
N GLU A 98 39.68 -49.59 -4.38
CA GLU A 98 40.35 -48.41 -4.96
C GLU A 98 39.46 -47.15 -4.96
N ASN A 99 40.07 -45.96 -5.13
CA ASN A 99 39.38 -44.67 -5.15
C ASN A 99 38.51 -44.41 -6.40
N LYS A 100 38.45 -45.36 -7.34
CA LYS A 100 37.66 -45.34 -8.58
C LYS A 100 37.10 -46.75 -8.83
N GLY A 101 35.95 -46.85 -9.53
CA GLY A 101 35.39 -48.15 -9.95
C GLY A 101 34.02 -48.50 -9.37
N SER A 102 33.56 -49.72 -9.65
CA SER A 102 32.19 -50.18 -9.38
C SER A 102 31.86 -50.24 -7.88
N THR A 103 32.81 -50.62 -7.02
CA THR A 103 32.59 -50.72 -5.56
C THR A 103 32.25 -49.36 -4.94
N LEU A 104 33.02 -48.32 -5.25
CA LEU A 104 32.73 -46.95 -4.79
C LEU A 104 31.40 -46.43 -5.36
N GLY A 105 31.14 -46.73 -6.65
CA GLY A 105 29.85 -46.45 -7.28
C GLY A 105 28.66 -47.08 -6.54
N VAL A 106 28.79 -48.34 -6.09
CA VAL A 106 27.76 -49.04 -5.30
C VAL A 106 27.62 -48.43 -3.91
N ILE A 107 28.70 -48.10 -3.20
CA ILE A 107 28.66 -47.43 -1.88
C ILE A 107 27.92 -46.08 -1.96
N ASN A 108 28.15 -45.32 -3.03
CA ASN A 108 27.45 -44.07 -3.29
C ASN A 108 25.97 -44.31 -3.66
N ALA A 109 25.69 -45.27 -4.54
CA ALA A 109 24.34 -45.59 -4.97
C ALA A 109 23.46 -46.17 -3.85
N LEU A 110 24.02 -46.90 -2.87
CA LEU A 110 23.25 -47.55 -1.81
C LEU A 110 22.43 -46.60 -0.95
N MET A 111 22.92 -45.38 -0.70
CA MET A 111 22.13 -44.35 -0.03
C MET A 111 20.93 -43.93 -0.89
N THR A 112 21.12 -43.79 -2.19
CA THR A 112 20.04 -43.46 -3.13
C THR A 112 19.04 -44.62 -3.30
N ILE A 113 19.52 -45.88 -3.28
CA ILE A 113 18.67 -47.09 -3.29
C ILE A 113 17.84 -47.16 -2.01
N GLY A 114 18.47 -46.94 -0.86
CA GLY A 114 17.76 -46.83 0.42
C GLY A 114 16.69 -45.73 0.38
N ASN A 115 17.02 -44.57 -0.21
CA ASN A 115 16.09 -43.47 -0.39
C ASN A 115 14.88 -43.86 -1.26
N PHE A 116 15.12 -44.54 -2.38
CA PHE A 116 14.08 -45.09 -3.25
C PHE A 116 13.16 -46.07 -2.49
N CYS A 117 13.72 -46.98 -1.70
CA CYS A 117 12.96 -47.97 -0.93
C CYS A 117 12.20 -47.37 0.26
N GLY A 118 12.73 -46.33 0.89
CA GLY A 118 12.11 -45.63 2.02
C GLY A 118 10.99 -44.68 1.60
N ALA A 119 11.10 -44.09 0.40
CA ALA A 119 10.18 -43.06 -0.09
C ALA A 119 8.68 -43.43 0.02
N PRO A 120 8.21 -44.65 -0.34
CA PRO A 120 6.80 -45.01 -0.22
C PRO A 120 6.25 -44.92 1.21
N PHE A 121 7.09 -45.05 2.23
CA PHE A 121 6.69 -44.98 3.64
C PHE A 121 6.50 -43.53 4.13
N LEU A 122 6.88 -42.53 3.34
CA LEU A 122 6.62 -41.12 3.64
C LEU A 122 5.12 -40.83 3.76
N CYS A 123 4.27 -41.62 3.09
CA CYS A 123 2.81 -41.50 3.19
C CYS A 123 2.27 -41.76 4.61
N LEU A 124 3.05 -42.38 5.50
CA LEU A 124 2.72 -42.53 6.92
C LEU A 124 2.53 -41.17 7.60
N ALA A 125 3.05 -40.09 7.01
CA ALA A 125 2.89 -38.74 7.52
C ALA A 125 1.43 -38.32 7.57
N ASP A 126 0.55 -38.87 6.72
CA ASP A 126 -0.90 -38.63 6.76
C ASP A 126 -1.58 -39.41 7.90
N LYS A 127 -0.93 -40.45 8.44
CA LYS A 127 -1.45 -41.27 9.52
C LYS A 127 -1.01 -40.77 10.89
N ILE A 128 0.29 -40.57 11.09
CA ILE A 128 0.91 -40.30 12.40
C ILE A 128 1.45 -38.86 12.56
N GLY A 129 1.29 -38.01 11.53
CA GLY A 129 1.70 -36.61 11.55
C GLY A 129 3.06 -36.36 10.89
N ARG A 130 3.31 -35.10 10.50
CA ARG A 130 4.54 -34.70 9.80
C ARG A 130 5.74 -34.82 10.73
N ARG A 131 5.61 -34.31 11.96
CA ARG A 131 6.69 -34.32 12.96
C ARG A 131 7.13 -35.73 13.36
N SER A 132 6.18 -36.66 13.49
CA SER A 132 6.44 -38.03 13.96
C SER A 132 7.20 -38.84 12.92
N VAL A 133 6.88 -38.67 11.63
CA VAL A 133 7.62 -39.32 10.54
C VAL A 133 9.01 -38.74 10.39
N ASN A 134 9.16 -37.41 10.56
CA ASN A 134 10.47 -36.78 10.55
C ASN A 134 11.36 -37.31 11.69
N PHE A 135 10.80 -37.46 12.89
CA PHE A 135 11.50 -38.09 14.02
C PHE A 135 11.95 -39.53 13.69
N ALA A 136 11.08 -40.35 13.08
CA ALA A 136 11.43 -41.71 12.71
C ALA A 136 12.57 -41.76 11.67
N GLY A 137 12.56 -40.86 10.68
CA GLY A 137 13.65 -40.71 9.73
C GLY A 137 14.98 -40.32 10.37
N CYS A 138 14.96 -39.31 11.24
CA CYS A 138 16.14 -38.91 12.02
C CYS A 138 16.67 -40.03 12.93
N PHE A 139 15.77 -40.80 13.57
CA PHE A 139 16.18 -41.90 14.43
C PHE A 139 16.89 -43.01 13.64
N LEU A 140 16.37 -43.35 12.46
CA LEU A 140 17.00 -44.33 11.57
C LEU A 140 18.35 -43.85 11.03
N THR A 141 18.50 -42.56 10.74
CA THR A 141 19.79 -42.00 10.30
C THR A 141 20.84 -42.00 11.42
N VAL A 142 20.45 -41.75 12.68
CA VAL A 142 21.35 -41.94 13.85
C VAL A 142 21.80 -43.41 13.95
N ALA A 143 20.87 -44.35 13.87
CA ALA A 143 21.20 -45.77 13.94
C ALA A 143 22.12 -46.21 12.78
N ALA A 144 21.86 -45.74 11.57
CA ALA A 144 22.69 -46.00 10.40
C ALA A 144 24.11 -45.43 10.54
N ALA A 145 24.24 -44.22 11.07
CA ALA A 145 25.52 -43.58 11.32
C ALA A 145 26.36 -44.37 12.35
N ALA A 146 25.73 -44.87 13.43
CA ALA A 146 26.39 -45.74 14.40
C ALA A 146 26.85 -47.07 13.78
N ILE A 147 26.02 -47.70 12.92
CA ILE A 147 26.39 -48.92 12.20
C ILE A 147 27.59 -48.68 11.27
N GLN A 148 27.59 -47.57 10.53
CA GLN A 148 28.70 -47.23 9.63
C GLN A 148 30.00 -46.95 10.41
N ALA A 149 29.92 -46.21 11.50
CA ALA A 149 31.06 -45.93 12.38
C ALA A 149 31.64 -47.21 13.02
N ALA A 150 30.80 -48.19 13.33
CA ALA A 150 31.19 -49.46 13.94
C ALA A 150 31.54 -50.57 12.91
N SER A 151 31.46 -50.29 11.61
CA SER A 151 31.53 -51.33 10.58
C SER A 151 32.88 -52.09 10.59
N PRO A 152 32.86 -53.44 10.65
CA PRO A 152 34.08 -54.25 10.59
C PRO A 152 34.48 -54.60 9.15
N ASN A 153 33.54 -54.54 8.19
CA ASN A 153 33.73 -54.92 6.79
C ASN A 153 32.82 -54.09 5.85
N VAL A 154 33.08 -54.17 4.54
CA VAL A 154 32.35 -53.40 3.51
C VAL A 154 30.86 -53.72 3.50
N ALA A 155 30.46 -54.98 3.72
CA ALA A 155 29.05 -55.37 3.70
C ALA A 155 28.25 -54.67 4.82
N CYS A 156 28.82 -54.57 6.03
CA CYS A 156 28.20 -53.86 7.15
C CYS A 156 28.08 -52.34 6.86
N LEU A 157 29.13 -51.76 6.28
CA LEU A 157 29.11 -50.37 5.82
C LEU A 157 28.00 -50.15 4.77
N MET A 158 27.90 -51.04 3.77
CA MET A 158 26.88 -51.00 2.72
C MET A 158 25.46 -51.10 3.29
N ALA A 159 25.23 -51.98 4.27
CA ALA A 159 23.95 -52.06 4.99
C ALA A 159 23.63 -50.75 5.72
N GLY A 160 24.62 -50.15 6.38
CA GLY A 160 24.49 -48.84 7.02
C GLY A 160 24.10 -47.74 6.02
N ARG A 161 24.71 -47.71 4.82
CA ARG A 161 24.36 -46.77 3.75
C ARG A 161 22.92 -46.93 3.27
N PHE A 162 22.43 -48.16 3.14
CA PHE A 162 21.04 -48.42 2.78
C PHE A 162 20.06 -47.91 3.85
N ILE A 163 20.31 -48.22 5.13
CA ILE A 163 19.46 -47.76 6.25
C ILE A 163 19.48 -46.23 6.34
N LEU A 164 20.64 -45.60 6.13
CA LEU A 164 20.77 -44.15 6.08
C LEU A 164 19.86 -43.55 5.00
N GLY A 165 19.93 -44.09 3.78
CA GLY A 165 19.07 -43.70 2.68
C GLY A 165 17.58 -43.84 3.00
N PHE A 166 17.20 -44.99 3.59
CA PHE A 166 15.83 -45.25 3.99
C PHE A 166 15.33 -44.25 5.04
N GLY A 167 16.14 -43.95 6.06
CA GLY A 167 15.81 -42.97 7.09
C GLY A 167 15.68 -41.56 6.52
N THR A 168 16.58 -41.18 5.61
CA THR A 168 16.57 -39.88 4.95
C THR A 168 15.30 -39.66 4.11
N ALA A 169 14.81 -40.69 3.44
CA ALA A 169 13.57 -40.62 2.67
C ALA A 169 12.35 -40.24 3.51
N LEU A 170 12.36 -40.54 4.82
CA LEU A 170 11.29 -40.24 5.76
C LEU A 170 11.38 -38.81 6.34
N CYS A 171 12.47 -38.09 6.10
CA CYS A 171 12.62 -36.72 6.61
C CYS A 171 11.69 -35.76 5.85
N THR A 172 10.46 -35.54 6.36
CA THR A 172 9.41 -34.67 5.76
C THR A 172 9.69 -33.17 5.87
N SER A 173 10.93 -32.75 6.16
CA SER A 173 11.26 -31.40 6.61
C SER A 173 10.83 -30.29 5.64
N SER A 174 11.01 -30.47 4.32
CA SER A 174 10.59 -29.48 3.31
C SER A 174 9.07 -29.33 3.24
N GLN A 175 8.34 -30.45 3.27
CA GLN A 175 6.87 -30.45 3.31
C GLN A 175 6.35 -29.81 4.60
N TYR A 176 6.92 -30.20 5.74
CA TYR A 176 6.53 -29.68 7.04
C TYR A 176 6.72 -28.16 7.09
N ILE A 177 7.87 -27.65 6.66
CA ILE A 177 8.16 -26.22 6.69
C ILE A 177 7.22 -25.41 5.79
N ALA A 178 6.87 -25.94 4.62
CA ALA A 178 5.92 -25.28 3.71
C ALA A 178 4.49 -25.24 4.30
N GLU A 179 4.11 -26.24 5.09
CA GLU A 179 2.80 -26.31 5.76
C GLU A 179 2.72 -25.50 7.06
N VAL A 180 3.85 -25.13 7.68
CA VAL A 180 3.88 -24.28 8.90
C VAL A 180 4.36 -22.85 8.64
N ALA A 181 4.83 -22.55 7.43
CA ALA A 181 5.22 -21.21 7.04
C ALA A 181 3.99 -20.34 6.67
N PRO A 182 3.95 -19.07 7.12
CA PRO A 182 2.96 -18.11 6.65
C PRO A 182 3.06 -17.87 5.13
N PRO A 183 1.92 -17.73 4.40
CA PRO A 183 1.90 -17.62 2.94
C PRO A 183 2.82 -16.54 2.35
N HIS A 184 2.90 -15.36 2.98
CA HIS A 184 3.64 -14.20 2.45
C HIS A 184 5.18 -14.32 2.52
N ILE A 185 5.71 -15.18 3.38
CA ILE A 185 7.16 -15.42 3.57
C ILE A 185 7.57 -16.87 3.32
N ARG A 186 6.65 -17.72 2.85
CA ARG A 186 6.87 -19.16 2.63
C ARG A 186 8.12 -19.44 1.79
N GLY A 187 8.27 -18.77 0.64
CA GLY A 187 9.40 -19.02 -0.26
C GLY A 187 10.76 -18.66 0.35
N HIS A 188 10.85 -17.55 1.10
CA HIS A 188 12.08 -17.20 1.85
C HIS A 188 12.43 -18.27 2.89
N ILE A 189 11.45 -18.69 3.69
CA ILE A 189 11.66 -19.66 4.78
C ILE A 189 12.14 -21.00 4.23
N VAL A 190 11.46 -21.53 3.21
CA VAL A 190 11.84 -22.79 2.56
C VAL A 190 13.20 -22.67 1.84
N GLY A 191 13.48 -21.52 1.22
CA GLY A 191 14.77 -21.26 0.57
C GLY A 191 15.93 -21.21 1.56
N ILE A 192 15.78 -20.50 2.68
CA ILE A 192 16.76 -20.43 3.77
C ILE A 192 16.99 -21.84 4.33
N PHE A 193 15.92 -22.60 4.58
CA PHE A 193 16.01 -24.00 4.98
C PHE A 193 16.89 -24.80 4.02
N GLY A 194 16.69 -24.66 2.71
CA GLY A 194 17.51 -25.32 1.69
C GLY A 194 19.00 -24.99 1.77
N ALA A 195 19.36 -23.74 2.11
CA ALA A 195 20.76 -23.32 2.23
C ALA A 195 21.52 -24.04 3.35
N PHE A 196 20.83 -24.48 4.42
CA PHE A 196 21.46 -25.22 5.51
C PHE A 196 22.01 -26.58 5.10
N PHE A 197 21.59 -27.13 3.96
CA PHE A 197 22.26 -28.27 3.35
C PHE A 197 23.77 -28.01 3.22
N GLN A 198 24.14 -26.84 2.71
CA GLN A 198 25.55 -26.50 2.53
C GLN A 198 26.27 -26.19 3.84
N VAL A 199 25.57 -25.75 4.88
CA VAL A 199 26.17 -25.59 6.21
C VAL A 199 26.65 -26.96 6.72
N GLY A 200 25.84 -27.99 6.53
CA GLY A 200 26.22 -29.36 6.84
C GLY A 200 27.42 -29.85 6.02
N SER A 201 27.36 -29.68 4.69
CA SER A 201 28.45 -30.07 3.80
C SER A 201 29.77 -29.33 4.11
N LEU A 202 29.72 -28.02 4.37
CA LEU A 202 30.87 -27.22 4.79
C LEU A 202 31.46 -27.68 6.12
N ALA A 203 30.60 -27.97 7.10
CA ALA A 203 31.03 -28.42 8.41
C ALA A 203 31.81 -29.73 8.30
N ILE A 204 31.28 -30.73 7.59
CA ILE A 204 31.99 -32.01 7.46
C ILE A 204 33.25 -31.89 6.62
N ILE A 205 33.24 -31.13 5.51
CA ILE A 205 34.45 -30.93 4.69
C ILE A 205 35.54 -30.27 5.53
N GLY A 206 35.22 -29.19 6.25
CA GLY A 206 36.18 -28.48 7.11
C GLY A 206 36.71 -29.34 8.27
N ILE A 207 35.85 -30.13 8.91
CA ILE A 207 36.27 -31.07 9.96
C ILE A 207 37.20 -32.15 9.38
N MET A 208 36.85 -32.70 8.22
CA MET A 208 37.65 -33.74 7.56
C MET A 208 38.99 -33.20 7.06
N MET A 209 39.06 -31.92 6.65
CA MET A 209 40.33 -31.23 6.38
C MET A 209 41.23 -31.21 7.62
N GLY A 210 40.67 -31.02 8.82
CA GLY A 210 41.44 -31.11 10.06
C GLY A 210 41.94 -32.52 10.36
N PHE A 211 41.20 -33.55 9.94
CA PHE A 211 41.54 -34.95 10.16
C PHE A 211 42.44 -35.56 9.08
N THR A 212 42.85 -34.83 8.04
CA THR A 212 43.72 -35.37 6.97
C THR A 212 45.09 -35.83 7.46
N HIS A 213 45.57 -35.30 8.60
CA HIS A 213 46.84 -35.70 9.20
C HIS A 213 46.70 -36.84 10.23
N TRP A 214 45.48 -37.34 10.46
CA TRP A 214 45.24 -38.39 11.43
C TRP A 214 45.41 -39.78 10.79
N GLU A 215 46.59 -40.37 10.97
CA GLU A 215 46.95 -41.70 10.45
C GLU A 215 46.35 -42.83 11.31
N SER A 216 45.02 -42.92 11.38
CA SER A 216 44.31 -43.98 12.11
C SER A 216 42.94 -44.28 11.49
N ASN A 217 42.40 -45.48 11.72
CA ASN A 217 41.03 -45.84 11.35
C ASN A 217 39.96 -44.94 12.02
N TRP A 218 40.31 -44.22 13.09
CA TRP A 218 39.44 -43.22 13.68
C TRP A 218 39.16 -42.02 12.78
N SER A 219 40.04 -41.71 11.84
CA SER A 219 39.88 -40.60 10.89
C SER A 219 38.59 -40.69 10.06
N TRP A 220 38.17 -41.88 9.65
CA TRP A 220 36.91 -42.09 8.93
C TRP A 220 35.74 -42.48 9.85
N ARG A 221 35.98 -43.15 10.99
CA ARG A 221 34.92 -43.53 11.94
C ARG A 221 34.29 -42.33 12.64
N VAL A 222 35.10 -41.34 13.03
CA VAL A 222 34.62 -40.10 13.66
C VAL A 222 33.70 -39.33 12.71
N ALA A 223 33.97 -39.34 11.40
CA ALA A 223 33.12 -38.68 10.41
C ALA A 223 31.67 -39.22 10.45
N PHE A 224 31.50 -40.54 10.56
CA PHE A 224 30.18 -41.17 10.72
C PHE A 224 29.56 -40.88 12.10
N LEU A 225 30.35 -40.73 13.17
CA LEU A 225 29.82 -40.33 14.48
C LEU A 225 29.30 -38.88 14.47
N ILE A 226 30.02 -37.97 13.79
CA ILE A 226 29.61 -36.57 13.62
C ILE A 226 28.33 -36.49 12.79
N GLN A 227 28.19 -37.35 11.77
CA GLN A 227 26.97 -37.50 10.99
C GLN A 227 25.75 -37.80 11.87
N ALA A 228 25.89 -38.55 12.97
CA ALA A 228 24.80 -38.85 13.88
C ALA A 228 24.36 -37.63 14.73
N ALA A 229 25.22 -36.63 14.93
CA ALA A 229 24.98 -35.53 15.87
C ALA A 229 23.79 -34.65 15.46
N PHE A 230 23.65 -34.35 14.18
CA PHE A 230 22.60 -33.46 13.65
C PHE A 230 21.20 -34.12 13.71
N PRO A 231 21.00 -35.34 13.19
CA PRO A 231 19.74 -36.06 13.37
C PRO A 231 19.40 -36.32 14.85
N ALA A 232 20.39 -36.59 15.71
CA ALA A 232 20.16 -36.76 17.14
C ALA A 232 19.62 -35.48 17.81
N PHE A 233 20.19 -34.32 17.47
CA PHE A 233 19.66 -33.02 17.92
C PHE A 233 18.19 -32.84 17.53
N VAL A 234 17.83 -33.19 16.28
CA VAL A 234 16.44 -33.11 15.81
C VAL A 234 15.55 -34.04 16.61
N CYS A 235 15.96 -35.30 16.83
CA CYS A 235 15.20 -36.24 17.66
C CYS A 235 14.94 -35.69 19.07
N CYS A 236 15.93 -35.06 19.69
CA CYS A 236 15.79 -34.50 21.03
C CYS A 236 14.91 -33.24 21.10
N THR A 237 14.76 -32.50 20.01
CA THR A 237 14.14 -31.15 20.03
C THR A 237 12.80 -31.06 19.31
N ILE A 238 12.51 -31.93 18.34
CA ILE A 238 11.36 -31.82 17.44
C ILE A 238 10.00 -31.80 18.18
N TYR A 239 9.81 -32.58 19.24
CA TYR A 239 8.55 -32.59 19.99
C TYR A 239 8.34 -31.37 20.89
N PHE A 240 9.42 -30.70 21.28
CA PHE A 240 9.37 -29.54 22.17
C PHE A 240 9.23 -28.22 21.42
N LEU A 241 9.89 -28.11 20.25
CA LEU A 241 10.01 -26.86 19.51
C LEU A 241 9.11 -26.79 18.27
N CYS A 242 8.68 -27.93 17.72
CA CYS A 242 7.94 -27.97 16.46
C CYS A 242 6.46 -28.39 16.68
N PRO A 243 5.47 -27.51 16.38
CA PRO A 243 4.06 -27.89 16.41
C PRO A 243 3.71 -28.88 15.30
N GLU A 244 2.56 -29.54 15.35
CA GLU A 244 2.09 -30.31 14.20
C GLU A 244 1.49 -29.37 13.12
N SER A 245 1.51 -29.80 11.85
CA SER A 245 0.95 -29.01 10.75
C SER A 245 -0.54 -28.69 10.93
N PRO A 246 -0.99 -27.44 10.71
CA PRO A 246 -2.40 -27.08 10.85
C PRO A 246 -3.25 -27.76 9.78
N ARG A 247 -2.71 -27.97 8.58
CA ARG A 247 -3.39 -28.67 7.48
C ARG A 247 -3.63 -30.14 7.83
N TYR A 248 -2.63 -30.79 8.44
CA TYR A 248 -2.79 -32.15 8.96
C TYR A 248 -3.87 -32.23 10.06
N MET A 249 -3.93 -31.24 10.96
CA MET A 249 -4.96 -31.19 12.01
C MET A 249 -6.37 -31.07 11.42
N VAL A 250 -6.57 -30.21 10.41
CA VAL A 250 -7.88 -30.09 9.73
C VAL A 250 -8.24 -31.41 9.02
N MET A 251 -7.29 -32.05 8.34
CA MET A 251 -7.51 -33.36 7.69
C MET A 251 -7.92 -34.47 8.69
N LYS A 252 -7.49 -34.37 9.95
CA LYS A 252 -7.90 -35.28 11.05
C LYS A 252 -9.19 -34.86 11.75
N GLY A 253 -9.86 -33.81 11.30
CA GLY A 253 -11.07 -33.24 11.93
C GLY A 253 -10.79 -32.46 13.22
N GLN A 254 -9.54 -32.15 13.54
CA GLN A 254 -9.15 -31.41 14.75
C GLN A 254 -9.17 -29.89 14.51
N ARG A 255 -10.33 -29.34 14.11
CA ARG A 255 -10.47 -27.93 13.68
C ARG A 255 -10.03 -26.93 14.76
N GLU A 256 -10.45 -27.10 16.00
CA GLU A 256 -10.06 -26.20 17.10
C GLU A 256 -8.54 -26.16 17.33
N LYS A 257 -7.87 -27.31 17.27
CA LYS A 257 -6.41 -27.37 17.42
C LYS A 257 -5.70 -26.68 16.26
N ALA A 258 -6.25 -26.79 15.05
CA ALA A 258 -5.73 -26.09 13.88
C ALA A 258 -5.85 -24.56 14.03
N ARG A 259 -7.02 -24.06 14.50
CA ARG A 259 -7.23 -22.64 14.78
C ARG A 259 -6.23 -22.09 15.80
N HIS A 260 -6.06 -22.80 16.92
CA HIS A 260 -5.06 -22.44 17.94
C HIS A 260 -3.62 -22.44 17.40
N MET A 261 -3.29 -23.38 16.52
CA MET A 261 -1.96 -23.42 15.90
C MET A 261 -1.76 -22.20 14.98
N ILE A 262 -2.74 -21.89 14.13
CA ILE A 262 -2.68 -20.73 13.23
C ILE A 262 -2.60 -19.43 14.04
N SER A 263 -3.44 -19.23 15.05
CA SER A 263 -3.36 -18.01 15.87
C SER A 263 -2.00 -17.87 16.57
N ARG A 264 -1.48 -18.96 17.13
CA ARG A 264 -0.24 -18.91 17.93
C ARG A 264 1.04 -18.72 17.10
N TYR A 265 1.07 -19.19 15.86
CA TYR A 265 2.27 -19.20 15.02
C TYR A 265 2.18 -18.29 13.79
N PHE A 266 0.98 -17.93 13.34
CA PHE A 266 0.77 -17.14 12.12
C PHE A 266 0.24 -15.73 12.42
N THR A 267 -0.19 -15.43 13.66
CA THR A 267 -0.61 -14.08 14.06
C THR A 267 0.20 -13.57 15.26
N SER A 268 0.36 -12.25 15.35
CA SER A 268 1.05 -11.60 16.47
C SER A 268 0.15 -11.41 17.69
N SER A 269 -1.17 -11.42 17.49
CA SER A 269 -2.17 -11.25 18.54
C SER A 269 -2.43 -12.51 19.35
N GLU A 270 -2.08 -13.69 18.81
CA GLU A 270 -2.44 -15.01 19.35
C GLU A 270 -3.97 -15.24 19.48
N ASP A 271 -4.78 -14.34 18.92
CA ASP A 271 -6.24 -14.40 18.97
C ASP A 271 -6.80 -15.43 17.98
N ILE A 272 -7.62 -16.34 18.50
CA ILE A 272 -8.26 -17.44 17.77
C ILE A 272 -9.36 -16.89 16.84
N ASN A 273 -9.97 -15.76 17.19
CA ASN A 273 -11.05 -15.13 16.43
C ASN A 273 -10.54 -14.03 15.49
N HIS A 274 -9.23 -13.95 15.30
CA HIS A 274 -8.65 -12.99 14.37
C HIS A 274 -9.13 -13.30 12.94
N PRO A 275 -9.59 -12.30 12.14
CA PRO A 275 -10.18 -12.52 10.82
C PRO A 275 -9.30 -13.35 9.87
N PHE A 276 -7.98 -13.17 9.95
CA PHE A 276 -7.01 -13.98 9.20
C PHE A 276 -7.14 -15.50 9.49
N VAL A 277 -7.41 -15.90 10.73
CA VAL A 277 -7.56 -17.31 11.11
C VAL A 277 -8.78 -17.90 10.42
N ASP A 278 -9.90 -17.16 10.36
CA ASP A 278 -11.11 -17.63 9.67
C ASP A 278 -10.91 -17.80 8.18
N VAL A 279 -10.29 -16.83 7.51
CA VAL A 279 -10.01 -16.92 6.07
C VAL A 279 -9.06 -18.10 5.78
N MET A 280 -8.01 -18.27 6.59
CA MET A 280 -7.09 -19.41 6.46
C MET A 280 -7.81 -20.76 6.65
N MET A 281 -8.70 -20.86 7.64
CA MET A 281 -9.46 -22.08 7.90
C MET A 281 -10.43 -22.38 6.75
N SER A 282 -11.13 -21.36 6.25
CA SER A 282 -12.05 -21.47 5.11
C SER A 282 -11.33 -22.01 3.87
N GLN A 283 -10.15 -21.49 3.55
CA GLN A 283 -9.38 -21.97 2.39
C GLN A 283 -8.90 -23.41 2.55
N ILE A 284 -8.46 -23.80 3.75
CA ILE A 284 -8.05 -25.19 4.01
C ILE A 284 -9.26 -26.13 3.89
N ASP A 285 -10.43 -25.73 4.41
CA ASP A 285 -11.67 -26.51 4.30
C ASP A 285 -12.15 -26.63 2.85
N GLU A 286 -12.11 -25.52 2.09
CA GLU A 286 -12.46 -25.51 0.66
C GLU A 286 -11.55 -26.45 -0.15
N SER A 287 -10.23 -26.40 0.06
CA SER A 287 -9.27 -27.31 -0.61
C SER A 287 -9.60 -28.79 -0.33
N ILE A 288 -10.13 -29.11 0.85
CA ILE A 288 -10.58 -30.47 1.19
C ILE A 288 -11.87 -30.84 0.45
N GLU A 289 -12.79 -29.89 0.27
CA GLU A 289 -14.08 -30.09 -0.41
C GLU A 289 -13.94 -30.12 -1.94
N THR A 290 -13.09 -29.28 -2.53
CA THR A 290 -12.85 -29.20 -3.98
C THR A 290 -12.01 -30.36 -4.50
N SER A 291 -11.15 -30.94 -3.65
CA SER A 291 -10.29 -32.09 -3.98
C SER A 291 -11.12 -33.22 -4.61
N ALA A 292 -11.21 -33.25 -5.94
CA ALA A 292 -11.98 -34.22 -6.72
C ALA A 292 -11.51 -35.67 -6.51
N VAL A 293 -10.42 -35.84 -5.79
CA VAL A 293 -9.71 -37.08 -5.52
C VAL A 293 -10.09 -37.59 -4.12
N GLY A 294 -11.27 -38.21 -4.00
CA GLY A 294 -11.84 -38.72 -2.75
C GLY A 294 -11.14 -39.92 -2.08
N PHE A 295 -9.85 -40.18 -2.35
CA PHE A 295 -9.16 -41.39 -1.86
C PHE A 295 -8.31 -41.14 -0.60
N ARG A 296 -8.88 -41.45 0.57
CA ARG A 296 -8.25 -41.30 1.89
C ARG A 296 -7.30 -42.44 2.32
N ALA A 297 -7.15 -43.50 1.52
CA ALA A 297 -6.27 -44.63 1.88
C ALA A 297 -4.81 -44.18 1.88
N THR A 298 -4.08 -44.41 2.99
CA THR A 298 -2.72 -43.87 3.19
C THR A 298 -1.68 -44.45 2.22
N TRP A 299 -1.84 -45.72 1.81
CA TRP A 299 -0.88 -46.44 0.96
C TRP A 299 -1.50 -46.82 -0.40
N ASP A 300 -2.19 -45.88 -1.04
CA ASP A 300 -2.76 -46.07 -2.37
C ASP A 300 -2.15 -45.07 -3.38
N PHE A 301 -1.24 -45.57 -4.21
CA PHE A 301 -0.54 -44.80 -5.24
C PHE A 301 -1.24 -44.83 -6.61
N ARG A 302 -2.30 -45.64 -6.78
CA ARG A 302 -3.06 -45.71 -8.05
C ARG A 302 -3.66 -44.35 -8.43
N VAL A 303 -3.89 -43.52 -7.42
CA VAL A 303 -4.39 -42.15 -7.54
C VAL A 303 -3.58 -41.29 -8.51
N PHE A 304 -2.26 -41.47 -8.58
CA PHE A 304 -1.37 -40.70 -9.47
C PHE A 304 -1.49 -41.06 -10.95
N PHE A 305 -2.14 -42.17 -11.26
CA PHE A 305 -2.39 -42.64 -12.63
C PHE A 305 -3.82 -42.33 -13.11
N THR A 306 -4.61 -41.60 -12.31
CA THR A 306 -5.93 -41.11 -12.71
C THR A 306 -5.79 -39.88 -13.60
N LYS A 307 -6.77 -39.63 -14.49
CA LYS A 307 -6.77 -38.44 -15.36
C LYS A 307 -6.67 -37.12 -14.58
N ALA A 308 -7.24 -37.05 -13.38
CA ALA A 308 -7.22 -35.86 -12.53
C ALA A 308 -5.83 -35.55 -11.94
N ALA A 309 -5.02 -36.58 -11.63
CA ALA A 309 -3.69 -36.39 -11.04
C ALA A 309 -2.53 -36.57 -12.04
N ALA A 310 -2.78 -37.17 -13.21
CA ALA A 310 -1.75 -37.54 -14.19
C ALA A 310 -0.86 -36.36 -14.61
N PHE A 311 -1.44 -35.17 -14.76
CA PHE A 311 -0.66 -33.98 -15.12
C PHE A 311 0.30 -33.55 -14.01
N ARG A 312 -0.16 -33.53 -12.74
CA ARG A 312 0.70 -33.29 -11.56
C ARG A 312 1.81 -34.34 -11.45
N THR A 313 1.47 -35.62 -11.65
CA THR A 313 2.43 -36.73 -11.65
C THR A 313 3.51 -36.56 -12.72
N CYS A 314 3.11 -36.15 -13.93
CA CYS A 314 4.04 -35.89 -15.03
C CYS A 314 5.06 -34.80 -14.67
N ILE A 315 4.58 -33.68 -14.10
CA ILE A 315 5.46 -32.60 -13.65
C ILE A 315 6.44 -33.09 -12.57
N LEU A 316 5.96 -33.83 -11.57
CA LEU A 316 6.82 -34.38 -10.50
C LEU A 316 7.88 -35.34 -11.06
N ALA A 317 7.51 -36.23 -11.97
CA ALA A 317 8.45 -37.15 -12.60
C ALA A 317 9.54 -36.39 -13.37
N LEU A 318 9.14 -35.46 -14.25
CA LEU A 318 10.07 -34.64 -15.03
C LEU A 318 11.00 -33.83 -14.13
N TYR A 319 10.44 -33.12 -13.14
CA TYR A 319 11.21 -32.28 -12.24
C TYR A 319 12.20 -33.09 -11.38
N SER A 320 11.83 -34.30 -10.95
CA SER A 320 12.72 -35.20 -10.19
C SER A 320 13.96 -35.58 -11.00
N VAL A 321 13.76 -35.98 -12.26
CA VAL A 321 14.87 -36.31 -13.16
C VAL A 321 15.67 -35.05 -13.46
N PHE A 322 15.01 -33.91 -13.63
CA PHE A 322 15.67 -32.65 -13.96
C PHE A 322 16.66 -32.22 -12.88
N GLN A 323 16.25 -32.33 -11.62
CA GLN A 323 17.11 -32.04 -10.49
C GLN A 323 18.33 -32.96 -10.43
N GLN A 324 18.15 -34.26 -10.65
CA GLN A 324 19.26 -35.22 -10.54
C GLN A 324 20.24 -35.05 -11.69
N TRP A 325 19.77 -34.73 -12.89
CA TRP A 325 20.59 -34.76 -14.11
C TRP A 325 20.96 -33.36 -14.62
N ASN A 326 21.04 -32.33 -13.77
CA ASN A 326 21.45 -30.99 -14.20
C ASN A 326 22.98 -30.79 -14.35
N GLY A 327 23.78 -31.77 -13.93
CA GLY A 327 25.25 -31.74 -13.92
C GLY A 327 25.88 -31.45 -12.55
N GLY A 328 25.08 -31.13 -11.54
CA GLY A 328 25.54 -30.86 -10.18
C GLY A 328 26.24 -32.05 -9.51
N GLY A 329 25.86 -33.29 -9.83
CA GLY A 329 26.51 -34.48 -9.27
C GLY A 329 27.96 -34.66 -9.70
N ILE A 330 28.38 -34.11 -10.85
CA ILE A 330 29.80 -34.11 -11.25
C ILE A 330 30.62 -33.30 -10.24
N ILE A 331 30.14 -32.12 -9.85
CA ILE A 331 30.82 -31.23 -8.90
C ILE A 331 30.64 -31.72 -7.46
N GLY A 332 29.46 -32.25 -7.11
CA GLY A 332 29.18 -32.66 -5.74
C GLY A 332 29.85 -33.97 -5.32
N MET A 333 29.83 -34.99 -6.19
CA MET A 333 30.29 -36.35 -5.84
C MET A 333 31.56 -36.78 -6.59
N TYR A 334 31.85 -36.19 -7.75
CA TYR A 334 32.92 -36.64 -8.65
C TYR A 334 33.91 -35.52 -9.01
N LEU A 335 34.06 -34.51 -8.15
CA LEU A 335 34.92 -33.35 -8.40
C LEU A 335 36.38 -33.75 -8.61
N ASP A 336 36.90 -34.65 -7.78
CA ASP A 336 38.30 -35.10 -7.85
C ASP A 336 38.61 -35.76 -9.22
N PRO A 337 37.87 -36.79 -9.67
CA PRO A 337 37.99 -37.30 -11.05
C PRO A 337 37.78 -36.26 -12.15
N ALA A 338 36.92 -35.27 -11.94
CA ALA A 338 36.68 -34.22 -12.93
C ALA A 338 37.87 -33.25 -13.04
N LEU A 339 38.48 -32.86 -11.92
CA LEU A 339 39.65 -31.98 -11.88
C LEU A 339 40.92 -32.65 -12.41
N GLU A 340 41.04 -33.98 -12.25
CA GLU A 340 42.11 -34.75 -12.89
C GLU A 340 42.10 -34.61 -14.41
N THR A 341 40.91 -34.53 -15.05
CA THR A 341 40.81 -34.37 -16.53
C THR A 341 41.43 -33.08 -17.05
N ILE A 342 41.61 -32.08 -16.20
CA ILE A 342 42.24 -30.79 -16.53
C ILE A 342 43.61 -30.62 -15.86
N GLY A 343 44.18 -31.70 -15.31
CA GLY A 343 45.55 -31.74 -14.78
C GLY A 343 45.73 -31.23 -13.35
N ILE A 344 44.66 -31.09 -12.55
CA ILE A 344 44.74 -30.69 -11.13
C ILE A 344 44.65 -31.96 -10.26
N THR A 345 45.77 -32.37 -9.67
CA THR A 345 45.88 -33.64 -8.90
C THR A 345 46.39 -33.45 -7.47
N LYS A 346 46.79 -32.23 -7.08
CA LYS A 346 47.30 -31.96 -5.73
C LYS A 346 46.14 -31.96 -4.72
N LYS A 347 46.25 -32.80 -3.69
CA LYS A 347 45.20 -32.97 -2.66
C LYS A 347 44.73 -31.66 -2.04
N LEU A 348 45.65 -30.76 -1.65
CA LEU A 348 45.29 -29.46 -1.05
C LEU A 348 44.57 -28.52 -2.03
N ASP A 349 44.94 -28.54 -3.31
CA ASP A 349 44.31 -27.71 -4.33
C ASP A 349 42.87 -28.21 -4.61
N VAL A 350 42.69 -29.52 -4.75
CA VAL A 350 41.36 -30.16 -4.94
C VAL A 350 40.43 -29.88 -3.76
N LEU A 351 40.93 -30.04 -2.54
CA LEU A 351 40.17 -29.85 -1.31
C LEU A 351 39.83 -28.37 -1.09
N GLY A 352 40.76 -27.45 -1.39
CA GLY A 352 40.53 -26.01 -1.35
C GLY A 352 39.50 -25.55 -2.40
N ILE A 353 39.57 -26.09 -3.62
CA ILE A 353 38.56 -25.83 -4.67
C ILE A 353 37.18 -26.35 -4.22
N ASN A 354 37.10 -27.55 -3.65
CA ASN A 354 35.84 -28.12 -3.16
C ASN A 354 35.21 -27.27 -2.05
N LEU A 355 36.01 -26.86 -1.07
CA LEU A 355 35.58 -25.98 0.01
C LEU A 355 35.06 -24.65 -0.53
N GLY A 356 35.79 -24.03 -1.46
CA GLY A 356 35.38 -22.77 -2.08
C GLY A 356 34.10 -22.90 -2.92
N LEU A 357 33.91 -24.01 -3.64
CA LEU A 357 32.67 -24.29 -4.40
C LEU A 357 31.47 -24.49 -3.48
N THR A 358 31.66 -25.18 -2.36
CA THR A 358 30.60 -25.42 -1.35
C THR A 358 30.24 -24.11 -0.65
N ALA A 359 31.23 -23.29 -0.30
CA ALA A 359 31.03 -21.96 0.30
C ALA A 359 30.32 -21.00 -0.66
N THR A 360 30.70 -21.03 -1.93
CA THR A 360 30.03 -20.27 -3.00
C THR A 360 28.58 -20.70 -3.12
N TYR A 361 28.31 -22.01 -3.16
CA TYR A 361 26.95 -22.50 -3.24
C TYR A 361 26.11 -22.10 -2.02
N PHE A 362 26.67 -22.09 -0.81
CA PHE A 362 25.97 -21.61 0.39
C PHE A 362 25.54 -20.14 0.25
N VAL A 363 26.50 -19.25 -0.05
CA VAL A 363 26.24 -17.81 -0.19
C VAL A 363 25.21 -17.54 -1.27
N PHE A 364 25.35 -18.17 -2.44
CA PHE A 364 24.44 -17.96 -3.55
C PHE A 364 23.10 -18.69 -3.41
N THR A 365 22.99 -19.73 -2.56
CA THR A 365 21.69 -20.30 -2.20
C THR A 365 20.92 -19.36 -1.27
N LEU A 366 21.59 -18.68 -0.33
CA LEU A 366 20.96 -17.61 0.47
C LEU A 366 20.52 -16.42 -0.41
N PHE A 367 21.36 -16.04 -1.38
CA PHE A 367 20.97 -15.04 -2.38
C PHE A 367 19.76 -15.51 -3.19
N GLY A 368 19.77 -16.76 -3.66
CA GLY A 368 18.64 -17.40 -4.33
C GLY A 368 17.36 -17.37 -3.49
N ALA A 369 17.47 -17.61 -2.18
CA ALA A 369 16.36 -17.57 -1.24
C ALA A 369 15.82 -16.15 -1.04
N TYR A 370 16.65 -15.13 -1.18
CA TYR A 370 16.24 -13.72 -1.14
C TYR A 370 15.53 -13.30 -2.43
N ILE A 371 16.11 -13.58 -3.60
CA ILE A 371 15.53 -13.16 -4.89
C ILE A 371 14.23 -13.91 -5.24
N ILE A 372 13.98 -15.04 -4.58
CA ILE A 372 12.82 -15.89 -4.84
C ILE A 372 11.50 -15.11 -4.74
N GLU A 373 11.35 -14.17 -3.82
CA GLU A 373 10.10 -13.42 -3.68
C GLU A 373 9.95 -12.25 -4.66
N TYR A 374 11.03 -11.88 -5.35
CA TYR A 374 11.08 -10.75 -6.28
C TYR A 374 10.92 -11.15 -7.75
N PHE A 375 11.13 -12.42 -8.07
CA PHE A 375 11.00 -12.95 -9.42
C PHE A 375 10.01 -14.11 -9.47
N ARG A 376 9.43 -14.31 -10.65
CA ARG A 376 8.55 -15.44 -10.93
C ARG A 376 9.34 -16.75 -10.88
N ARG A 377 8.72 -17.80 -10.35
CA ARG A 377 9.37 -19.12 -10.19
C ARG A 377 9.81 -19.65 -11.54
N ARG A 378 8.93 -19.54 -12.55
CA ARG A 378 9.19 -20.03 -13.90
C ARG A 378 10.32 -19.24 -14.59
N THR A 379 10.40 -17.94 -14.36
CA THR A 379 11.51 -17.09 -14.88
C THR A 379 12.85 -17.49 -14.27
N LEU A 380 12.90 -17.78 -12.96
CA LEU A 380 14.13 -18.25 -12.30
C LEU A 380 14.58 -19.60 -12.84
N ILE A 381 13.66 -20.55 -13.06
CA ILE A 381 13.98 -21.86 -13.66
C ILE A 381 14.59 -21.68 -15.06
N PHE A 382 14.00 -20.85 -15.94
CA PHE A 382 14.56 -20.61 -17.28
C PHE A 382 15.92 -19.90 -17.23
N ALA A 383 16.04 -18.86 -16.42
CA ALA A 383 17.31 -18.13 -16.27
C ALA A 383 18.41 -19.07 -15.75
N GLY A 384 18.09 -19.94 -14.79
CA GLY A 384 18.99 -20.95 -14.26
C GLY A 384 19.45 -21.95 -15.31
N LEU A 385 18.51 -22.55 -16.06
CA LEU A 385 18.84 -23.52 -17.11
C LEU A 385 19.70 -22.92 -18.23
N ILE A 386 19.36 -21.72 -18.70
CA ILE A 386 20.15 -21.02 -19.73
C ILE A 386 21.56 -20.74 -19.21
N ALA A 387 21.68 -20.21 -17.99
CA ALA A 387 22.98 -19.89 -17.41
C ALA A 387 23.85 -21.14 -17.18
N ILE A 388 23.25 -22.24 -16.73
CA ILE A 388 23.93 -23.53 -16.58
C ILE A 388 24.42 -24.05 -17.94
N ILE A 389 23.59 -24.01 -18.98
CA ILE A 389 23.98 -24.44 -20.33
C ILE A 389 25.20 -23.64 -20.81
N VAL A 390 25.18 -22.32 -20.65
CA VAL A 390 26.30 -21.45 -21.03
C VAL A 390 27.57 -21.80 -20.25
N ALA A 391 27.47 -21.98 -18.92
CA ALA A 391 28.61 -22.35 -18.11
C ALA A 391 29.17 -23.73 -18.49
N GLN A 392 28.31 -24.72 -18.75
CA GLN A 392 28.72 -26.05 -19.19
C GLN A 392 29.38 -26.03 -20.58
N ILE A 393 28.89 -25.21 -21.51
CA ILE A 393 29.54 -25.00 -22.82
C ILE A 393 30.96 -24.46 -22.61
N ALA A 394 31.11 -23.44 -21.75
CA ALA A 394 32.40 -22.85 -21.45
C ALA A 394 33.37 -23.83 -20.76
N VAL A 395 32.89 -24.63 -19.79
CA VAL A 395 33.67 -25.73 -19.20
C VAL A 395 34.11 -26.72 -20.28
N THR A 396 33.20 -27.14 -21.15
CA THR A 396 33.51 -28.10 -22.23
C THR A 396 34.57 -27.58 -23.20
N ILE A 397 34.45 -26.32 -23.63
CA ILE A 397 35.39 -25.68 -24.57
C ILE A 397 36.76 -25.50 -23.93
N THR A 398 36.81 -25.04 -22.68
CA THR A 398 38.08 -24.82 -21.97
C THR A 398 38.78 -26.14 -21.67
N SER A 399 38.05 -27.18 -21.23
CA SER A 399 38.62 -28.52 -21.05
C SER A 399 39.15 -29.12 -22.36
N TRP A 400 38.46 -28.90 -23.49
CA TRP A 400 38.97 -29.32 -24.80
C TRP A 400 40.29 -28.62 -25.17
N GLN A 401 40.42 -27.33 -24.88
CA GLN A 401 41.66 -26.59 -25.12
C GLN A 401 42.81 -27.03 -24.22
N VAL A 402 42.51 -27.40 -22.97
CA VAL A 402 43.51 -28.00 -22.05
C VAL A 402 44.06 -29.31 -22.62
N GLU A 403 43.22 -30.15 -23.21
CA GLU A 403 43.65 -31.43 -23.82
C GLU A 403 44.55 -31.21 -25.05
N GLN A 404 44.27 -30.17 -25.85
CA GLN A 404 45.01 -29.88 -27.07
C GLN A 404 46.37 -29.19 -26.83
N GLN A 405 46.54 -28.50 -25.70
CA GLN A 405 47.74 -27.70 -25.41
C GLN A 405 48.58 -28.34 -24.30
N THR A 406 49.85 -28.61 -24.60
CA THR A 406 50.78 -29.14 -23.60
C THR A 406 51.12 -28.06 -22.57
N ASN A 407 50.78 -28.30 -21.29
CA ASN A 407 51.16 -27.47 -20.12
C ASN A 407 50.47 -26.09 -19.96
N ALA A 408 49.22 -25.96 -20.42
CA ALA A 408 48.44 -24.72 -20.33
C ALA A 408 47.74 -24.51 -18.96
N ARG A 409 48.51 -24.27 -17.89
CA ARG A 409 47.96 -24.07 -16.52
C ARG A 409 46.88 -22.99 -16.43
N TYR A 410 46.98 -21.94 -17.22
CA TYR A 410 45.99 -20.85 -17.25
C TYR A 410 44.62 -21.31 -17.75
N LEU A 411 44.57 -22.28 -18.68
CA LEU A 411 43.31 -22.85 -19.18
C LEU A 411 42.65 -23.73 -18.11
N SER A 412 43.41 -24.52 -17.35
CA SER A 412 42.88 -25.31 -16.23
C SER A 412 42.24 -24.40 -15.16
N TYR A 413 42.88 -23.29 -14.81
CA TYR A 413 42.30 -22.31 -13.87
C TYR A 413 41.05 -21.63 -14.46
N LEU A 414 41.04 -21.32 -15.76
CA LEU A 414 39.86 -20.78 -16.43
C LEU A 414 38.69 -21.78 -16.43
N THR A 415 38.94 -23.08 -16.62
CA THR A 415 37.90 -24.11 -16.46
C THR A 415 37.35 -24.12 -15.04
N VAL A 416 38.20 -24.00 -14.02
CA VAL A 416 37.75 -23.90 -12.62
C VAL A 416 36.86 -22.66 -12.42
N VAL A 417 37.21 -21.51 -12.99
CA VAL A 417 36.35 -20.30 -12.94
C VAL A 417 34.97 -20.58 -13.52
N TRP A 418 34.87 -21.27 -14.65
CA TRP A 418 33.57 -21.63 -15.24
C TRP A 418 32.78 -22.63 -14.39
N ILE A 419 33.46 -23.54 -13.67
CA ILE A 419 32.83 -24.42 -12.69
C ILE A 419 32.25 -23.59 -11.53
N TYR A 420 32.96 -22.56 -11.05
CA TYR A 420 32.41 -21.61 -10.07
C TYR A 420 31.20 -20.86 -10.63
N CYS A 421 31.26 -20.38 -11.89
CA CYS A 421 30.12 -19.73 -12.53
C CYS A 421 28.89 -20.66 -12.60
N PHE A 422 29.07 -21.93 -12.98
CA PHE A 422 28.01 -22.94 -12.93
C PHE A 422 27.41 -23.03 -11.52
N GLN A 423 28.27 -23.11 -10.50
CA GLN A 423 27.87 -23.25 -9.10
C GLN A 423 27.07 -22.03 -8.61
N VAL A 424 27.49 -20.82 -8.98
CA VAL A 424 26.81 -19.55 -8.70
C VAL A 424 25.42 -19.53 -9.32
N CYS A 425 25.30 -19.86 -10.61
CA CYS A 425 24.04 -19.83 -11.33
C CYS A 425 23.07 -20.91 -10.83
N SER A 426 23.56 -22.12 -10.59
CA SER A 426 22.76 -23.23 -10.06
C SER A 426 22.24 -22.93 -8.65
N ALA A 427 23.10 -22.42 -7.76
CA ALA A 427 22.74 -22.01 -6.40
C ALA A 427 21.70 -20.89 -6.39
N SER A 428 21.89 -19.86 -7.21
CA SER A 428 21.04 -18.66 -7.22
C SER A 428 19.64 -18.94 -7.77
N PHE A 429 19.54 -19.75 -8.83
CA PHE A 429 18.31 -19.85 -9.61
C PHE A 429 17.55 -21.16 -9.42
N ILE A 430 18.25 -22.27 -9.14
CA ILE A 430 17.64 -23.62 -9.16
C ILE A 430 17.60 -24.25 -7.77
N ALA A 431 18.66 -24.11 -6.96
CA ALA A 431 18.78 -24.84 -5.69
C ALA A 431 17.58 -24.66 -4.74
N THR A 432 17.07 -23.44 -4.62
CA THR A 432 15.92 -23.11 -3.77
C THR A 432 14.61 -23.67 -4.31
N MET A 433 14.47 -23.81 -5.63
CA MET A 433 13.28 -24.39 -6.25
C MET A 433 13.13 -25.88 -5.94
N HIS A 434 14.22 -26.60 -5.69
CA HIS A 434 14.17 -28.06 -5.46
C HIS A 434 13.33 -28.44 -4.24
N ASN A 435 13.39 -27.65 -3.17
CA ASN A 435 12.65 -27.92 -1.94
C ASN A 435 11.24 -27.30 -1.95
N LEU A 436 10.99 -26.32 -2.80
CA LEU A 436 9.75 -25.54 -2.80
C LEU A 436 8.75 -26.03 -3.85
N TYR A 437 9.19 -26.17 -5.10
CA TYR A 437 8.31 -26.36 -6.25
C TYR A 437 7.48 -27.66 -6.19
N PRO A 438 8.03 -28.84 -5.84
CA PRO A 438 7.25 -30.08 -5.72
C PRO A 438 6.13 -29.99 -4.66
N VAL A 439 6.40 -29.27 -3.57
CA VAL A 439 5.47 -29.13 -2.45
C VAL A 439 4.29 -28.23 -2.83
N GLU A 440 4.56 -27.17 -3.60
CA GLU A 440 3.54 -26.22 -4.07
C GLU A 440 2.58 -26.81 -5.12
N LEU A 441 3.03 -27.77 -5.94
CA LEU A 441 2.20 -28.40 -6.98
C LEU A 441 1.22 -29.45 -6.46
N LEU A 442 1.46 -29.95 -5.25
CA LEU A 442 0.72 -31.06 -4.69
C LEU A 442 -0.43 -30.58 -3.82
N SER A 443 -1.62 -31.13 -4.11
CA SER A 443 -2.81 -30.87 -3.31
C SER A 443 -2.70 -31.45 -1.92
N LEU A 444 -3.47 -30.89 -0.99
CA LEU A 444 -3.42 -31.32 0.41
C LEU A 444 -3.63 -32.84 0.58
N ALA A 445 -4.60 -33.41 -0.13
CA ALA A 445 -4.91 -34.84 -0.09
C ALA A 445 -3.83 -35.73 -0.73
N LEU A 446 -3.03 -35.19 -1.65
CA LEU A 446 -2.00 -35.93 -2.37
C LEU A 446 -0.58 -35.66 -1.85
N ARG A 447 -0.39 -34.69 -0.95
CA ARG A 447 0.93 -34.13 -0.65
C ARG A 447 1.93 -35.15 -0.13
N ALA A 448 1.62 -35.92 0.91
CA ALA A 448 2.57 -36.87 1.46
C ALA A 448 2.90 -38.00 0.46
N LYS A 449 1.89 -38.52 -0.26
CA LYS A 449 2.09 -39.57 -1.27
C LYS A 449 2.80 -39.04 -2.51
N GLY A 450 2.59 -37.78 -2.86
CA GLY A 450 3.20 -37.11 -4.00
C GLY A 450 4.67 -36.82 -3.73
N MET A 451 4.99 -36.36 -2.52
CA MET A 451 6.37 -36.25 -2.06
C MET A 451 7.05 -37.63 -2.01
N ALA A 452 6.33 -38.68 -1.61
CA ALA A 452 6.85 -40.06 -1.68
C ALA A 452 7.21 -40.45 -3.13
N MET A 453 6.31 -40.20 -4.09
CA MET A 453 6.56 -40.46 -5.51
C MET A 453 7.72 -39.63 -6.06
N TYR A 454 7.78 -38.35 -5.71
CA TYR A 454 8.86 -37.45 -6.08
C TYR A 454 10.21 -37.96 -5.58
N THR A 455 10.33 -38.31 -4.29
CA THR A 455 11.55 -38.89 -3.72
C THR A 455 11.91 -40.23 -4.36
N MET A 456 10.91 -41.04 -4.74
CA MET A 456 11.13 -42.29 -5.46
C MET A 456 11.68 -42.05 -6.87
N PHE A 457 11.11 -41.13 -7.65
CA PHE A 457 11.63 -40.76 -8.97
C PHE A 457 13.03 -40.15 -8.89
N GLN A 458 13.26 -39.31 -7.88
CA GLN A 458 14.57 -38.73 -7.60
C GLN A 458 15.59 -39.83 -7.26
N GLY A 459 15.20 -40.82 -6.44
CA GLY A 459 16.03 -41.97 -6.11
C GLY A 459 16.39 -42.79 -7.36
N ALA A 460 15.40 -43.12 -8.19
CA ALA A 460 15.63 -43.88 -9.43
C ALA A 460 16.58 -43.13 -10.39
N ALA A 461 16.34 -41.84 -10.63
CA ALA A 461 17.19 -41.01 -11.47
C ALA A 461 18.60 -40.85 -10.88
N GLY A 462 18.71 -40.71 -9.56
CA GLY A 462 19.97 -40.59 -8.85
C GLY A 462 20.82 -41.86 -8.91
N VAL A 463 20.22 -43.06 -8.86
CA VAL A 463 20.95 -44.33 -9.03
C VAL A 463 21.60 -44.40 -10.41
N VAL A 464 20.83 -44.08 -11.46
CA VAL A 464 21.34 -44.03 -12.84
C VAL A 464 22.43 -42.97 -12.98
N HIS A 465 22.22 -41.80 -12.37
CA HIS A 465 23.17 -40.68 -12.40
C HIS A 465 24.51 -41.02 -11.74
N ASN A 466 24.47 -41.48 -10.49
CA ASN A 466 25.65 -41.73 -9.67
C ASN A 466 26.50 -42.86 -10.28
N TYR A 467 25.86 -43.93 -10.75
CA TYR A 467 26.58 -44.98 -11.47
C TYR A 467 27.10 -44.50 -12.83
N GLY A 468 26.24 -43.80 -13.59
CA GLY A 468 26.51 -43.36 -14.96
C GLY A 468 27.63 -42.33 -15.10
N ILE A 469 27.74 -41.35 -14.19
CA ILE A 469 28.82 -40.35 -14.22
C ILE A 469 30.19 -41.00 -14.09
N SER A 470 30.35 -41.90 -13.10
CA SER A 470 31.64 -42.52 -12.83
C SER A 470 32.16 -43.29 -14.06
N VAL A 471 31.28 -44.04 -14.72
CA VAL A 471 31.61 -44.77 -15.96
C VAL A 471 31.81 -43.81 -17.14
N GLY A 472 31.01 -42.75 -17.21
CA GLY A 472 31.09 -41.71 -18.24
C GLY A 472 32.43 -40.97 -18.22
N ILE A 473 32.85 -40.44 -17.07
CA ILE A 473 34.14 -39.76 -16.90
C ILE A 473 35.29 -40.68 -17.34
N GLN A 474 35.23 -41.97 -16.97
CA GLN A 474 36.25 -42.95 -17.36
C GLN A 474 36.35 -43.16 -18.88
N LYS A 475 35.20 -43.25 -19.58
CA LYS A 475 35.19 -43.59 -21.02
C LYS A 475 35.35 -42.40 -21.94
N ILE A 476 34.77 -41.25 -21.61
CA ILE A 476 34.67 -40.10 -22.50
C ILE A 476 35.31 -38.82 -21.94
N GLY A 477 35.90 -38.87 -20.73
CA GLY A 477 36.64 -37.75 -20.14
C GLY A 477 35.79 -36.48 -20.02
N TYR A 478 36.36 -35.34 -20.42
CA TYR A 478 35.71 -34.02 -20.36
C TYR A 478 34.43 -33.92 -21.22
N LYS A 479 34.25 -34.79 -22.22
CA LYS A 479 33.07 -34.78 -23.12
C LYS A 479 31.78 -35.13 -22.38
N ILE A 480 31.85 -35.61 -21.15
CA ILE A 480 30.68 -35.83 -20.29
C ILE A 480 29.84 -34.56 -20.12
N TRP A 481 30.46 -33.38 -20.09
CA TRP A 481 29.76 -32.10 -20.00
C TRP A 481 28.85 -31.83 -21.20
N ALA A 482 29.22 -32.30 -22.41
CA ALA A 482 28.39 -32.19 -23.61
C ALA A 482 27.08 -32.98 -23.51
N VAL A 483 27.09 -34.12 -22.82
CA VAL A 483 25.87 -34.91 -22.58
C VAL A 483 24.87 -34.10 -21.74
N TYR A 484 25.36 -33.41 -20.71
CA TYR A 484 24.53 -32.57 -19.85
C TYR A 484 24.03 -31.30 -20.56
N ILE A 485 24.80 -30.74 -21.49
CA ILE A 485 24.34 -29.60 -22.32
C ILE A 485 23.11 -30.00 -23.14
N VAL A 486 23.18 -31.11 -23.88
CA VAL A 486 22.06 -31.60 -24.70
C VAL A 486 20.84 -31.86 -23.83
N TYR A 487 21.06 -32.51 -22.69
CA TYR A 487 19.99 -32.82 -21.77
C TYR A 487 19.35 -31.56 -21.17
N ASN A 488 20.13 -30.60 -20.68
CA ASN A 488 19.62 -29.32 -20.16
C ASN A 488 18.89 -28.49 -21.24
N PHE A 489 19.28 -28.60 -22.52
CA PHE A 489 18.53 -27.97 -23.61
C PHE A 489 17.15 -28.60 -23.81
N ILE A 490 17.06 -29.94 -23.74
CA ILE A 490 15.77 -30.65 -23.77
C ILE A 490 14.91 -30.25 -22.57
N GLN A 491 15.51 -30.15 -21.37
CA GLN A 491 14.82 -29.68 -20.18
C GLN A 491 14.22 -28.29 -20.37
N LEU A 492 14.98 -27.36 -20.95
CA LEU A 492 14.55 -25.99 -21.18
C LEU A 492 13.27 -25.94 -22.04
N ILE A 493 13.22 -26.75 -23.10
CA ILE A 493 12.05 -26.86 -23.98
C ILE A 493 10.87 -27.47 -23.23
N ILE A 494 11.07 -28.58 -22.51
CA ILE A 494 9.99 -29.26 -21.78
C ILE A 494 9.43 -28.35 -20.66
N ALA A 495 10.30 -27.68 -19.91
CA ALA A 495 9.89 -26.74 -18.87
C ALA A 495 9.02 -25.61 -19.42
N TYR A 496 9.24 -25.17 -20.67
CA TYR A 496 8.37 -24.20 -21.33
C TYR A 496 6.92 -24.68 -21.47
N PHE A 497 6.70 -25.93 -21.87
CA PHE A 497 5.34 -26.41 -22.13
C PHE A 497 4.64 -27.00 -20.91
N VAL A 498 5.39 -27.49 -19.91
CA VAL A 498 4.83 -28.33 -18.85
C VAL A 498 4.79 -27.65 -17.48
N PHE A 499 5.66 -26.66 -17.22
CA PHE A 499 5.80 -26.12 -15.86
C PHE A 499 4.89 -24.90 -15.62
N PRO A 500 3.90 -25.00 -14.71
CA PRO A 500 3.06 -23.87 -14.32
C PRO A 500 3.79 -22.85 -13.43
N GLU A 501 3.21 -21.66 -13.27
CA GLU A 501 3.71 -20.65 -12.33
C GLU A 501 3.09 -20.86 -10.94
N THR A 502 3.92 -20.95 -9.89
CA THR A 502 3.47 -21.12 -8.50
C THR A 502 3.79 -19.92 -7.61
N GLY A 503 4.54 -18.93 -8.12
CA GLY A 503 4.98 -17.77 -7.36
C GLY A 503 3.83 -16.89 -6.89
N LYS A 504 3.85 -16.52 -5.60
CA LYS A 504 2.85 -15.66 -4.93
C LYS A 504 1.41 -16.24 -4.91
N LEU A 505 1.24 -17.52 -5.24
CA LEU A 505 0.00 -18.27 -5.06
C LEU A 505 0.04 -19.04 -3.74
N ASN A 506 -1.07 -19.11 -3.02
CA ASN A 506 -1.19 -20.02 -1.88
C ASN A 506 -1.35 -21.48 -2.38
N LEU A 507 -1.35 -22.47 -1.48
CA LEU A 507 -1.37 -23.87 -1.91
C LEU A 507 -2.74 -24.25 -2.49
N GLU A 508 -3.78 -23.64 -1.95
CA GLU A 508 -5.19 -23.92 -2.23
C GLU A 508 -5.62 -23.35 -3.60
N GLU A 509 -5.10 -22.18 -3.98
CA GLU A 509 -5.25 -21.55 -5.30
C GLU A 509 -4.60 -22.38 -6.41
N ILE A 510 -3.45 -22.97 -6.13
CA ILE A 510 -2.78 -23.88 -7.06
C ILE A 510 -3.66 -25.11 -7.28
N ASP A 511 -4.29 -25.64 -6.22
CA ASP A 511 -5.21 -26.76 -6.36
C ASP A 511 -6.39 -26.44 -7.28
N HIS A 512 -6.98 -25.26 -7.13
CA HIS A 512 -8.06 -24.80 -7.98
C HIS A 512 -7.65 -24.71 -9.47
N ILE A 513 -6.43 -24.23 -9.75
CA ILE A 513 -5.90 -24.15 -11.13
C ILE A 513 -5.84 -25.53 -11.79
N PHE A 514 -5.45 -26.57 -11.06
CA PHE A 514 -5.37 -27.93 -11.60
C PHE A 514 -6.73 -28.66 -11.62
N GLU A 515 -7.69 -28.26 -10.79
CA GLU A 515 -9.00 -28.90 -10.64
C GLU A 515 -10.09 -28.27 -11.53
N THR A 516 -9.80 -27.09 -12.09
CA THR A 516 -10.65 -26.42 -13.09
C THR A 516 -10.78 -27.27 -14.36
N LYS A 517 -11.99 -27.75 -14.65
CA LYS A 517 -12.27 -28.54 -15.86
C LYS A 517 -12.14 -27.66 -17.12
N GLY A 518 -11.49 -28.18 -18.16
CA GLY A 518 -11.40 -27.54 -19.48
C GLY A 518 -10.29 -26.49 -19.63
N ALA A 519 -9.68 -26.01 -18.54
CA ALA A 519 -8.58 -25.05 -18.59
C ALA A 519 -7.21 -25.74 -18.71
N ASN A 520 -6.27 -25.12 -19.42
CA ASN A 520 -4.87 -25.55 -19.42
C ASN A 520 -4.15 -25.01 -18.16
N PRO A 521 -3.64 -25.87 -17.25
CA PRO A 521 -3.07 -25.42 -15.97
C PRO A 521 -1.85 -24.51 -16.11
N VAL A 522 -1.04 -24.67 -17.16
CA VAL A 522 0.13 -23.83 -17.42
C VAL A 522 -0.30 -22.43 -17.87
N LYS A 523 -1.26 -22.33 -18.79
CA LYS A 523 -1.77 -21.02 -19.25
C LYS A 523 -2.54 -20.31 -18.14
N LEU A 524 -3.38 -21.03 -17.40
CA LEU A 524 -4.19 -20.48 -16.32
C LEU A 524 -3.31 -19.96 -15.18
N SER A 525 -2.31 -20.73 -14.74
CA SER A 525 -1.37 -20.27 -13.69
C SER A 525 -0.61 -19.01 -14.08
N VAL A 526 -0.17 -18.89 -15.35
CA VAL A 526 0.50 -17.68 -15.84
C VAL A 526 -0.45 -16.48 -15.83
N LYS A 527 -1.70 -16.62 -16.28
CA LYS A 527 -2.69 -15.54 -16.26
C LYS A 527 -2.99 -15.05 -14.84
N VAL A 528 -3.23 -15.98 -13.90
CA VAL A 528 -3.48 -15.65 -12.48
C VAL A 528 -2.26 -14.93 -11.89
N ALA A 529 -1.05 -15.44 -12.15
CA ALA A 529 0.18 -14.85 -11.69
C ALA A 529 0.44 -13.46 -12.30
N ASP A 530 0.11 -13.25 -13.59
CA ASP A 530 0.18 -11.95 -14.27
C ASP A 530 -0.70 -10.92 -13.58
N ALA A 531 -1.95 -11.27 -13.31
CA ALA A 531 -2.91 -10.39 -12.62
C ALA A 531 -2.43 -10.02 -11.21
N LYS A 532 -2.00 -11.00 -10.40
CA LYS A 532 -1.48 -10.74 -9.04
C LYS A 532 -0.17 -9.95 -9.03
N TRP A 533 0.74 -10.19 -9.98
CA TRP A 533 1.95 -9.37 -10.08
C TRP A 533 1.65 -7.94 -10.54
N GLY A 534 0.66 -7.78 -11.41
CA GLY A 534 0.14 -6.48 -11.83
C GLY A 534 -0.44 -5.71 -10.63
N SER A 535 -1.31 -6.35 -9.84
CA SER A 535 -1.88 -5.75 -8.63
C SER A 535 -0.83 -5.43 -7.58
N LEU A 536 0.15 -6.31 -7.32
CA LEU A 536 1.25 -6.04 -6.38
C LEU A 536 2.20 -4.94 -6.86
N LYS A 537 2.48 -4.81 -8.16
CA LYS A 537 3.27 -3.70 -8.71
C LYS A 537 2.49 -2.39 -8.66
N ALA A 538 1.19 -2.44 -8.94
CA ALA A 538 0.29 -1.33 -8.72
C ALA A 538 0.30 -0.95 -7.23
N GLU A 539 0.18 -1.91 -6.31
CA GLU A 539 0.22 -1.74 -4.87
C GLU A 539 1.56 -1.21 -4.35
N LYS A 540 2.70 -1.70 -4.83
CA LYS A 540 4.01 -1.11 -4.50
C LYS A 540 4.16 0.30 -5.06
N ARG A 541 3.58 0.59 -6.23
CA ARG A 541 3.47 1.98 -6.73
C ARG A 541 2.49 2.79 -5.88
N ARG A 542 1.39 2.21 -5.39
CA ARG A 542 0.39 2.79 -4.48
C ARG A 542 1.02 3.15 -3.13
N VAL A 543 1.76 2.23 -2.49
CA VAL A 543 2.48 2.44 -1.22
C VAL A 543 3.63 3.43 -1.41
N ARG A 544 4.41 3.31 -2.49
CA ARG A 544 5.49 4.27 -2.79
C ARG A 544 4.96 5.68 -3.09
N ASN A 545 3.73 5.79 -3.59
CA ASN A 545 3.06 7.06 -3.88
C ASN A 545 2.05 7.46 -2.78
N GLY A 546 2.00 6.75 -1.64
CA GLY A 546 1.11 7.09 -0.52
C GLY A 546 -0.40 7.00 -0.81
N GLY A 547 -0.88 6.14 -1.70
CA GLY A 547 -2.30 6.03 -2.06
C GLY A 547 -2.98 4.79 -1.50
N VAL A 548 -3.96 4.98 -0.60
CA VAL A 548 -5.07 4.02 -0.44
C VAL A 548 -5.95 4.20 -1.68
N VAL A 549 -6.04 3.21 -2.58
CA VAL A 549 -7.06 3.26 -3.64
C VAL A 549 -8.38 2.87 -3.01
N GLN A 550 -9.19 3.88 -2.69
CA GLN A 550 -10.63 3.68 -2.63
C GLN A 550 -11.11 3.43 -4.06
N GLU A 551 -11.96 2.43 -4.26
CA GLU A 551 -12.74 2.35 -5.49
C GLU A 551 -13.62 3.60 -5.58
N PHE A 552 -13.46 4.36 -6.66
CA PHE A 552 -14.30 5.51 -6.98
C PHE A 552 -15.49 5.04 -7.81
N ASP A 553 -16.63 5.70 -7.61
CA ASP A 553 -17.84 5.42 -8.38
C ASP A 553 -17.59 5.71 -9.87
N GLU A 554 -17.68 4.69 -10.73
CA GLU A 554 -17.44 4.84 -12.17
C GLU A 554 -18.53 5.68 -12.87
N SER A 555 -19.72 5.85 -12.27
CA SER A 555 -20.80 6.63 -12.87
C SER A 555 -20.50 8.13 -12.98
N ILE A 556 -19.59 8.65 -12.15
CA ILE A 556 -19.20 10.07 -12.11
C ILE A 556 -17.87 10.35 -12.83
N LYS A 557 -17.31 9.36 -13.52
CA LYS A 557 -16.04 9.49 -14.22
C LYS A 557 -16.13 10.50 -15.35
N GLY A 558 -15.21 11.47 -15.38
CA GLY A 558 -15.21 12.53 -16.39
C GLY A 558 -16.47 13.41 -16.40
N ALA A 559 -17.17 13.51 -15.26
CA ALA A 559 -18.34 14.36 -15.06
C ALA A 559 -18.03 15.87 -15.11
N LEU A 560 -16.80 16.26 -14.74
CA LEU A 560 -16.33 17.64 -14.77
C LEU A 560 -15.58 17.93 -16.08
N PRO A 561 -15.63 19.18 -16.58
CA PRO A 561 -15.01 19.54 -17.85
C PRO A 561 -13.46 19.55 -17.74
N PRO A 562 -12.74 19.40 -18.86
CA PRO A 562 -11.27 19.37 -18.85
C PRO A 562 -10.64 20.69 -18.37
N ASP A 563 -11.35 21.82 -18.50
CA ASP A 563 -10.92 23.14 -18.03
C ASP A 563 -11.25 23.39 -16.54
N PHE A 564 -11.71 22.39 -15.80
CA PHE A 564 -12.09 22.54 -14.39
C PHE A 564 -10.86 22.82 -13.52
N ILE A 565 -10.92 23.90 -12.72
CA ILE A 565 -9.82 24.29 -11.82
C ILE A 565 -10.12 23.80 -10.42
N TRP A 566 -9.17 23.08 -9.83
CA TRP A 566 -9.29 22.65 -8.44
C TRP A 566 -8.02 22.96 -7.64
N GLY A 567 -8.19 23.17 -6.34
CA GLY A 567 -7.07 23.36 -5.43
C GLY A 567 -7.52 23.70 -4.03
N TRP A 568 -6.79 24.63 -3.40
CA TRP A 568 -6.98 24.98 -2.00
C TRP A 568 -7.09 26.49 -1.80
N ALA A 569 -7.71 26.89 -0.69
CA ALA A 569 -7.88 28.28 -0.30
C ALA A 569 -7.19 28.61 1.04
N THR A 570 -6.84 29.89 1.21
CA THR A 570 -6.28 30.49 2.44
C THR A 570 -6.65 31.98 2.53
N ALA A 571 -6.52 32.57 3.72
CA ALA A 571 -6.65 34.01 3.95
C ALA A 571 -5.38 34.58 4.59
N ALA A 572 -4.99 35.79 4.21
CA ALA A 572 -3.75 36.44 4.61
C ALA A 572 -3.56 36.50 6.14
N ALA A 573 -4.55 37.05 6.85
CA ALA A 573 -4.54 37.14 8.31
C ALA A 573 -4.42 35.77 9.03
N GLN A 574 -4.86 34.69 8.38
CA GLN A 574 -4.85 33.34 8.97
C GLN A 574 -3.54 32.59 8.74
N VAL A 575 -2.78 32.92 7.68
CA VAL A 575 -1.60 32.13 7.27
C VAL A 575 -0.29 32.88 7.17
N GLU A 576 -0.30 34.17 6.84
CA GLU A 576 0.94 34.90 6.50
C GLU A 576 1.89 35.04 7.69
N GLY A 577 1.36 35.47 8.83
CA GLY A 577 2.17 35.98 9.93
C GLY A 577 2.91 37.26 9.53
N ALA A 578 4.08 37.49 10.13
CA ALA A 578 4.92 38.65 9.83
C ALA A 578 4.10 39.95 9.88
N TRP A 579 3.30 40.08 10.95
CA TRP A 579 2.22 41.05 11.05
C TRP A 579 2.68 42.52 11.09
N ASP A 580 3.92 42.76 11.54
CA ASP A 580 4.57 44.07 11.67
C ASP A 580 5.87 44.20 10.84
N LYS A 581 6.14 43.22 9.97
CA LYS A 581 7.37 43.15 9.17
C LYS A 581 7.24 43.94 7.86
N ASP A 582 8.37 44.44 7.38
CA ASP A 582 8.53 45.08 6.05
C ASP A 582 7.48 46.18 5.77
N GLY A 583 7.14 46.97 6.80
CA GLY A 583 6.26 48.12 6.67
C GLY A 583 4.76 47.82 6.64
N LYS A 584 4.32 46.58 6.92
CA LYS A 584 2.89 46.27 7.10
C LYS A 584 2.30 47.08 8.27
N GLY A 585 1.12 47.65 8.07
CA GLY A 585 0.32 48.29 9.12
C GLY A 585 -0.56 47.30 9.90
N PRO A 586 -1.06 47.67 11.09
CA PRO A 586 -2.02 46.86 11.82
C PRO A 586 -3.36 46.78 11.06
N SER A 587 -3.93 45.58 11.02
CA SER A 587 -5.32 45.33 10.62
C SER A 587 -6.21 45.27 11.87
N ILE A 588 -7.53 45.28 11.66
CA ILE A 588 -8.49 45.09 12.76
C ILE A 588 -8.32 43.75 13.50
N TRP A 589 -7.85 42.72 12.79
CA TRP A 589 -7.57 41.42 13.40
C TRP A 589 -6.34 41.42 14.27
N ASP A 590 -5.30 42.19 13.92
CA ASP A 590 -4.12 42.37 14.76
C ASP A 590 -4.56 42.99 16.10
N THR A 591 -5.27 44.13 16.06
CA THR A 591 -5.80 44.81 17.26
C THR A 591 -6.73 43.91 18.10
N PHE A 592 -7.64 43.18 17.44
CA PHE A 592 -8.57 42.29 18.11
C PHE A 592 -7.84 41.14 18.82
N ALA A 593 -6.87 40.50 18.15
CA ALA A 593 -6.12 39.38 18.71
C ALA A 593 -5.20 39.81 19.87
N HIS A 594 -4.61 41.00 19.80
CA HIS A 594 -3.81 41.56 20.89
C HIS A 594 -4.66 42.05 22.08
N THR A 595 -5.98 42.08 21.97
CA THR A 595 -6.88 42.41 23.07
C THR A 595 -7.16 41.18 23.95
N PRO A 596 -6.80 41.20 25.25
CA PRO A 596 -6.95 40.04 26.13
C PRO A 596 -8.40 39.51 26.20
N GLY A 597 -8.55 38.19 26.06
CA GLY A 597 -9.83 37.49 26.20
C GLY A 597 -10.74 37.52 24.95
N LYS A 598 -10.30 38.14 23.85
CA LYS A 598 -11.07 38.17 22.59
C LYS A 598 -10.89 36.90 21.73
N VAL A 599 -9.73 36.23 21.84
CA VAL A 599 -9.45 34.95 21.17
C VAL A 599 -9.54 33.82 22.18
N LYS A 600 -10.23 32.73 21.83
CA LYS A 600 -10.60 31.62 22.73
C LYS A 600 -9.41 30.97 23.43
N ASP A 601 -8.31 30.74 22.72
CA ASP A 601 -7.08 30.15 23.25
C ASP A 601 -6.03 31.20 23.65
N GLY A 602 -6.35 32.49 23.50
CA GLY A 602 -5.45 33.61 23.79
C GLY A 602 -4.31 33.80 22.79
N SER A 603 -4.31 33.09 21.66
CA SER A 603 -3.27 33.20 20.63
C SER A 603 -3.45 34.43 19.73
N THR A 604 -2.39 34.77 19.00
CA THR A 604 -2.39 35.81 17.95
C THR A 604 -2.02 35.23 16.59
N GLY A 605 -2.39 35.96 15.53
CA GLY A 605 -2.01 35.69 14.14
C GLY A 605 -0.59 36.14 13.77
N ASP A 606 0.22 36.61 14.75
CA ASP A 606 1.51 37.27 14.51
C ASP A 606 2.49 36.41 13.71
N ASP A 607 2.60 35.14 14.08
CA ASP A 607 3.38 34.13 13.36
C ASP A 607 2.52 33.30 12.40
N ALA A 608 1.23 33.11 12.70
CA ALA A 608 0.32 32.22 11.98
C ALA A 608 1.01 30.87 11.62
N VAL A 609 1.13 30.58 10.33
CA VAL A 609 1.93 29.46 9.79
C VAL A 609 3.13 29.92 8.96
N ARG A 610 3.48 31.20 9.10
CA ARG A 610 4.63 31.85 8.48
C ARG A 610 4.65 31.74 6.96
N SER A 611 3.49 31.74 6.30
CA SER A 611 3.42 31.70 4.83
C SER A 611 4.10 32.90 4.18
N TYR A 612 4.25 34.03 4.87
CA TYR A 612 5.05 35.16 4.37
C TYR A 612 6.50 34.77 4.08
N ASP A 613 7.13 34.03 5.02
CA ASP A 613 8.50 33.57 4.89
C ASP A 613 8.60 32.26 4.08
N LEU A 614 7.56 31.40 4.15
CA LEU A 614 7.59 30.02 3.67
C LEU A 614 6.74 29.76 2.42
N TYR A 615 6.35 30.80 1.70
CA TYR A 615 5.50 30.69 0.51
C TYR A 615 6.02 29.69 -0.55
N LYS A 616 7.34 29.56 -0.72
CA LYS A 616 7.93 28.56 -1.65
C LYS A 616 7.65 27.12 -1.21
N THR A 617 7.73 26.87 0.10
CA THR A 617 7.41 25.57 0.69
C THR A 617 5.93 25.26 0.47
N ASP A 618 5.07 26.26 0.67
CA ASP A 618 3.63 26.14 0.47
C ASP A 618 3.30 25.84 -1.01
N VAL A 619 3.92 26.54 -1.96
CA VAL A 619 3.77 26.26 -3.41
C VAL A 619 4.27 24.85 -3.77
N ALA A 620 5.39 24.40 -3.19
CA ALA A 620 5.91 23.05 -3.42
C ALA A 620 4.92 21.98 -2.93
N TRP A 621 4.25 22.21 -1.81
CA TRP A 621 3.19 21.33 -1.29
C TRP A 621 1.94 21.33 -2.17
N LEU A 622 1.45 22.51 -2.59
CA LEU A 622 0.35 22.62 -3.55
C LEU A 622 0.64 21.83 -4.83
N LYS A 623 1.88 21.93 -5.34
CA LYS A 623 2.32 21.16 -6.49
C LYS A 623 2.34 19.66 -6.21
N LYS A 624 2.83 19.25 -5.04
CA LYS A 624 2.84 17.85 -4.60
C LYS A 624 1.43 17.25 -4.50
N TYR A 625 0.44 18.05 -4.12
CA TYR A 625 -0.97 17.65 -4.12
C TYR A 625 -1.62 17.69 -5.50
N ARG A 626 -0.91 18.15 -6.54
CA ARG A 626 -1.41 18.34 -7.92
C ARG A 626 -2.52 19.40 -8.04
N ALA A 627 -2.57 20.36 -7.12
CA ALA A 627 -3.50 21.49 -7.25
C ALA A 627 -3.23 22.24 -8.56
N THR A 628 -4.30 22.65 -9.25
CA THR A 628 -4.26 23.42 -10.50
C THR A 628 -4.59 24.89 -10.30
N GLY A 629 -5.20 25.23 -9.16
CA GLY A 629 -5.42 26.59 -8.70
C GLY A 629 -5.03 26.79 -7.24
N TYR A 630 -4.77 28.03 -6.85
CA TYR A 630 -4.62 28.41 -5.46
C TYR A 630 -5.34 29.73 -5.22
N ARG A 631 -6.27 29.71 -4.26
CA ARG A 631 -6.99 30.90 -3.83
C ARG A 631 -6.35 31.47 -2.57
N PHE A 632 -5.93 32.72 -2.62
CA PHE A 632 -5.35 33.42 -1.48
C PHE A 632 -5.85 34.86 -1.43
N SER A 633 -5.85 35.47 -0.25
CA SER A 633 -6.17 36.90 -0.12
C SER A 633 -4.91 37.76 -0.02
N LEU A 634 -5.07 39.04 -0.31
CA LEU A 634 -4.08 40.07 -0.07
C LEU A 634 -4.41 40.78 1.25
N ALA A 635 -3.41 40.98 2.11
CA ALA A 635 -3.54 41.82 3.28
C ALA A 635 -3.52 43.28 2.86
N TRP A 636 -4.66 43.97 2.96
CA TRP A 636 -4.76 45.38 2.59
C TRP A 636 -3.75 46.21 3.39
N SER A 637 -3.64 45.99 4.70
CA SER A 637 -2.68 46.69 5.55
C SER A 637 -1.21 46.38 5.23
N ARG A 638 -0.92 45.32 4.45
CA ARG A 638 0.42 45.07 3.93
C ARG A 638 0.71 45.86 2.66
N ILE A 639 -0.30 46.15 1.85
CA ILE A 639 -0.17 46.87 0.57
C ILE A 639 -0.28 48.39 0.76
N ILE A 640 -1.26 48.86 1.55
CA ILE A 640 -1.43 50.26 1.93
C ILE A 640 -1.54 50.29 3.46
N PRO A 641 -0.45 50.54 4.20
CA PRO A 641 -0.43 50.39 5.67
C PRO A 641 -1.47 51.21 6.42
N LEU A 642 -1.77 52.42 5.94
CA LEU A 642 -2.81 53.30 6.49
C LEU A 642 -4.16 53.16 5.78
N GLY A 643 -4.22 52.34 4.72
CA GLY A 643 -5.41 51.97 3.96
C GLY A 643 -5.96 52.98 2.96
N GLY A 644 -5.77 54.28 3.20
CA GLY A 644 -6.53 55.33 2.52
C GLY A 644 -6.13 55.64 1.08
N LYS A 645 -7.01 56.33 0.36
CA LYS A 645 -6.84 56.70 -1.06
C LYS A 645 -5.60 57.58 -1.33
N ASP A 646 -5.24 58.39 -0.35
CA ASP A 646 -4.12 59.34 -0.38
C ASP A 646 -2.87 58.82 0.36
N ASP A 647 -2.93 57.60 0.91
CA ASP A 647 -1.84 57.03 1.69
C ASP A 647 -0.79 56.31 0.81
N PRO A 648 0.47 56.23 1.27
CA PRO A 648 1.54 55.61 0.50
C PRO A 648 1.38 54.10 0.39
N VAL A 649 1.75 53.56 -0.78
CA VAL A 649 1.83 52.12 -1.03
C VAL A 649 3.12 51.57 -0.43
N ASN A 650 3.03 50.40 0.22
CA ASN A 650 4.18 49.65 0.69
C ASN A 650 4.71 48.73 -0.42
N GLU A 651 5.86 49.12 -0.96
CA GLU A 651 6.51 48.42 -2.07
C GLU A 651 7.02 47.02 -1.69
N GLU A 652 7.38 46.78 -0.43
CA GLU A 652 7.79 45.44 0.04
C GLU A 652 6.61 44.47 0.09
N GLY A 653 5.42 44.96 0.49
CA GLY A 653 4.18 44.20 0.42
C GLY A 653 3.84 43.78 -1.02
N ILE A 654 4.01 44.70 -1.98
CA ILE A 654 3.87 44.37 -3.41
C ILE A 654 4.90 43.34 -3.86
N ALA A 655 6.15 43.46 -3.41
CA ALA A 655 7.21 42.52 -3.75
C ALA A 655 6.93 41.10 -3.25
N TYR A 656 6.37 40.94 -2.05
CA TYR A 656 5.95 39.64 -1.53
C TYR A 656 4.90 38.95 -2.42
N TYR A 657 3.80 39.62 -2.74
CA TYR A 657 2.75 39.01 -3.56
C TYR A 657 3.22 38.74 -4.99
N ASN A 658 4.08 39.60 -5.56
CA ASN A 658 4.73 39.30 -6.84
C ASN A 658 5.51 37.98 -6.79
N ARG A 659 6.34 37.79 -5.76
CA ARG A 659 7.10 36.55 -5.58
C ARG A 659 6.20 35.32 -5.45
N LEU A 660 5.10 35.42 -4.70
CA LEU A 660 4.13 34.33 -4.55
C LEU A 660 3.43 34.01 -5.89
N ILE A 661 2.94 35.03 -6.60
CA ILE A 661 2.27 34.88 -7.89
C ILE A 661 3.20 34.24 -8.92
N ASP A 662 4.45 34.71 -9.01
CA ASP A 662 5.44 34.18 -9.94
C ASP A 662 5.79 32.73 -9.63
N GLU A 663 5.93 32.38 -8.34
CA GLU A 663 6.22 31.02 -7.90
C GLU A 663 5.08 30.04 -8.22
N LEU A 664 3.82 30.46 -8.02
CA LEU A 664 2.62 29.68 -8.40
C LEU A 664 2.59 29.41 -9.90
N LEU A 665 2.76 30.46 -10.71
CA LEU A 665 2.73 30.36 -12.16
C LEU A 665 3.88 29.51 -12.71
N ALA A 666 5.08 29.62 -12.12
CA ALA A 666 6.22 28.77 -12.46
C ALA A 666 5.93 27.28 -12.27
N HIS A 667 5.02 26.93 -11.36
CA HIS A 667 4.59 25.55 -11.08
C HIS A 667 3.27 25.16 -11.79
N GLY A 668 2.71 26.04 -12.61
CA GLY A 668 1.46 25.82 -13.35
C GLY A 668 0.21 25.86 -12.46
N ILE A 669 0.26 26.63 -11.37
CA ILE A 669 -0.87 26.82 -10.45
C ILE A 669 -1.50 28.18 -10.73
N THR A 670 -2.80 28.19 -11.03
CA THR A 670 -3.54 29.40 -11.39
C THR A 670 -3.90 30.21 -10.14
N PRO A 671 -3.47 31.48 -10.01
CA PRO A 671 -3.83 32.31 -8.87
C PRO A 671 -5.29 32.80 -8.95
N PHE A 672 -6.01 32.65 -7.84
CA PHE A 672 -7.31 33.26 -7.56
C PHE A 672 -7.13 34.23 -6.39
N VAL A 673 -7.24 35.52 -6.65
CA VAL A 673 -6.85 36.54 -5.67
C VAL A 673 -8.08 37.19 -5.05
N THR A 674 -8.21 37.09 -3.73
CA THR A 674 -9.20 37.80 -2.93
C THR A 674 -8.61 39.13 -2.43
N LEU A 675 -9.25 40.25 -2.76
CA LEU A 675 -8.78 41.59 -2.36
C LEU A 675 -9.01 41.85 -0.87
N PHE A 676 -10.18 41.45 -0.35
CA PHE A 676 -10.56 41.64 1.04
C PHE A 676 -11.04 40.35 1.67
N HIS A 677 -10.40 39.95 2.77
CA HIS A 677 -10.79 38.80 3.57
C HIS A 677 -10.79 39.19 5.05
N TRP A 678 -11.71 40.09 5.40
CA TRP A 678 -12.06 40.51 6.77
C TRP A 678 -10.99 41.33 7.51
N ASP A 679 -9.93 41.76 6.82
CA ASP A 679 -8.72 42.32 7.40
C ASP A 679 -8.46 43.79 7.00
N ILE A 680 -9.48 44.65 7.20
CA ILE A 680 -9.34 46.10 6.93
C ILE A 680 -8.18 46.69 7.76
N PRO A 681 -7.40 47.65 7.22
CA PRO A 681 -6.40 48.37 8.01
C PRO A 681 -7.04 49.07 9.21
N GLN A 682 -6.45 48.91 10.40
CA GLN A 682 -6.96 49.51 11.64
C GLN A 682 -7.07 51.04 11.52
N ALA A 683 -6.16 51.67 10.77
CA ALA A 683 -6.18 53.11 10.54
C ALA A 683 -7.50 53.60 9.89
N LEU A 684 -8.18 52.81 9.06
CA LEU A 684 -9.47 53.18 8.48
C LEU A 684 -10.61 53.03 9.50
N GLU A 685 -10.53 52.00 10.34
CA GLU A 685 -11.45 51.82 11.46
C GLU A 685 -11.36 53.02 12.43
N ASP A 686 -10.14 53.42 12.79
CA ASP A 686 -9.89 54.55 13.70
C ASP A 686 -10.30 55.91 13.09
N ARG A 687 -10.15 56.10 11.78
CA ARG A 687 -10.44 57.38 11.11
C ARG A 687 -11.93 57.68 11.05
N TYR A 688 -12.75 56.69 10.73
CA TYR A 688 -14.17 56.92 10.45
C TYR A 688 -15.08 55.69 10.66
N GLY A 689 -14.60 54.63 11.33
CA GLY A 689 -15.36 53.40 11.54
C GLY A 689 -15.41 52.48 10.32
N GLY A 690 -14.40 52.56 9.45
CA GLY A 690 -14.24 51.64 8.32
C GLY A 690 -15.49 51.61 7.42
N MET A 691 -16.05 50.42 7.22
CA MET A 691 -17.20 50.21 6.32
C MET A 691 -18.52 50.81 6.81
N LEU A 692 -18.61 51.32 8.05
CA LEU A 692 -19.78 52.06 8.53
C LEU A 692 -19.96 53.41 7.80
N ASN A 693 -18.87 53.95 7.24
CA ASN A 693 -18.88 55.18 6.45
C ASN A 693 -18.64 54.85 4.97
N LYS A 694 -19.71 54.60 4.23
CA LYS A 694 -19.67 54.21 2.81
C LYS A 694 -18.95 55.25 1.95
N GLU A 695 -19.18 56.53 2.22
CA GLU A 695 -18.72 57.67 1.43
C GLU A 695 -17.18 57.81 1.48
N GLU A 696 -16.57 57.62 2.64
CA GLU A 696 -15.10 57.63 2.77
C GLU A 696 -14.47 56.29 2.41
N TYR A 697 -15.08 55.16 2.81
CA TYR A 697 -14.55 53.82 2.56
C TYR A 697 -14.50 53.46 1.08
N THR A 698 -15.51 53.83 0.29
CA THR A 698 -15.62 53.41 -1.12
C THR A 698 -14.43 53.89 -1.97
N PRO A 699 -14.04 55.19 -1.94
CA PRO A 699 -12.84 55.66 -2.60
C PRO A 699 -11.54 54.95 -2.17
N ASP A 700 -11.40 54.63 -0.88
CA ASP A 700 -10.23 53.95 -0.33
C ASP A 700 -10.11 52.52 -0.87
N PHE A 701 -11.23 51.78 -0.88
CA PHE A 701 -11.26 50.43 -1.46
C PHE A 701 -11.02 50.44 -2.98
N ILE A 702 -11.55 51.43 -3.70
CA ILE A 702 -11.28 51.61 -5.13
C ILE A 702 -9.79 51.85 -5.37
N ARG A 703 -9.14 52.72 -4.57
CA ARG A 703 -7.71 52.98 -4.68
C ARG A 703 -6.90 51.70 -4.45
N TYR A 704 -7.21 50.98 -3.38
CA TYR A 704 -6.56 49.73 -3.05
C TYR A 704 -6.68 48.69 -4.17
N ALA A 705 -7.91 48.43 -4.65
CA ALA A 705 -8.15 47.51 -5.75
C ALA A 705 -7.42 47.92 -7.04
N ARG A 706 -7.40 49.22 -7.35
CA ARG A 706 -6.67 49.77 -8.50
C ARG A 706 -5.17 49.46 -8.40
N VAL A 707 -4.55 49.69 -7.24
CA VAL A 707 -3.15 49.33 -7.01
C VAL A 707 -2.95 47.83 -7.26
N CYS A 708 -3.80 46.96 -6.71
CA CYS A 708 -3.69 45.53 -6.94
C CYS A 708 -3.80 45.15 -8.44
N PHE A 709 -4.73 45.75 -9.19
CA PHE A 709 -4.89 45.48 -10.62
C PHE A 709 -3.72 45.99 -11.45
N GLU A 710 -3.20 47.18 -11.15
CA GLU A 710 -2.03 47.75 -11.82
C GLU A 710 -0.78 46.90 -11.60
N ARG A 711 -0.61 46.36 -10.39
CA ARG A 711 0.64 45.71 -9.96
C ARG A 711 0.67 44.20 -10.19
N PHE A 712 -0.50 43.55 -10.28
CA PHE A 712 -0.58 42.09 -10.41
C PHE A 712 -1.45 41.60 -11.58
N GLY A 713 -2.28 42.47 -12.17
CA GLY A 713 -3.27 42.05 -13.18
C GLY A 713 -2.70 41.67 -14.55
N ASP A 714 -1.40 41.94 -14.78
CA ASP A 714 -0.67 41.38 -15.91
C ASP A 714 -0.64 39.83 -15.87
N ARG A 715 -0.57 39.25 -14.66
CA ARG A 715 -0.51 37.81 -14.40
C ARG A 715 -1.80 37.23 -13.81
N VAL A 716 -2.44 37.93 -12.86
CA VAL A 716 -3.67 37.47 -12.19
C VAL A 716 -4.89 37.67 -13.08
N LYS A 717 -5.68 36.61 -13.27
CA LYS A 717 -6.87 36.62 -14.15
C LYS A 717 -8.19 36.34 -13.42
N ASN A 718 -8.16 35.96 -12.15
CA ASN A 718 -9.35 35.66 -11.37
C ASN A 718 -9.33 36.50 -10.09
N TRP A 719 -10.19 37.53 -10.06
CA TRP A 719 -10.28 38.48 -8.96
C TRP A 719 -11.57 38.27 -8.16
N ILE A 720 -11.44 38.25 -6.85
CA ILE A 720 -12.52 38.22 -5.88
C ILE A 720 -12.41 39.48 -5.04
N THR A 721 -13.46 40.30 -5.01
CA THR A 721 -13.46 41.55 -4.23
C THR A 721 -13.58 41.27 -2.74
N TYR A 722 -14.71 40.72 -2.31
CA TYR A 722 -14.99 40.36 -0.92
C TYR A 722 -15.15 38.85 -0.77
N ASN A 723 -14.65 38.31 0.36
CA ASN A 723 -15.01 36.99 0.86
C ASN A 723 -16.10 37.09 1.93
N GLU A 724 -17.18 36.32 1.77
CA GLU A 724 -18.24 36.13 2.77
C GLU A 724 -18.71 37.43 3.45
N PRO A 725 -19.16 38.43 2.67
CA PRO A 725 -19.53 39.74 3.21
C PRO A 725 -20.62 39.65 4.30
N GLY A 726 -21.57 38.71 4.15
CA GLY A 726 -22.58 38.44 5.17
C GLY A 726 -22.03 37.90 6.49
N VAL A 727 -21.00 37.03 6.45
CA VAL A 727 -20.38 36.49 7.67
C VAL A 727 -19.58 37.58 8.37
N TYR A 728 -18.80 38.35 7.63
CA TYR A 728 -18.06 39.51 8.16
C TYR A 728 -19.01 40.48 8.86
N SER A 729 -20.09 40.89 8.17
CA SER A 729 -21.12 41.79 8.69
C SER A 729 -21.76 41.24 9.98
N LEU A 730 -22.18 39.97 9.99
CA LEU A 730 -22.88 39.39 11.14
C LEU A 730 -21.94 39.08 12.31
N ALA A 731 -20.76 38.51 12.07
CA ALA A 731 -19.83 38.14 13.14
C ALA A 731 -19.17 39.37 13.78
N GLY A 732 -18.84 40.38 12.98
CA GLY A 732 -18.17 41.62 13.41
C GLY A 732 -19.11 42.67 13.99
N TYR A 733 -20.33 42.82 13.45
CA TYR A 733 -21.24 43.94 13.75
C TYR A 733 -22.62 43.53 14.28
N ALA A 734 -22.98 42.23 14.27
CA ALA A 734 -24.19 41.74 14.94
C ALA A 734 -23.88 40.97 16.22
N ALA A 735 -23.09 39.91 16.12
CA ALA A 735 -22.70 39.06 17.24
C ALA A 735 -21.53 39.66 18.05
N GLY A 736 -20.70 40.50 17.41
CA GLY A 736 -19.54 41.15 18.01
C GLY A 736 -18.48 40.18 18.52
N VAL A 737 -18.40 38.99 17.91
CA VAL A 737 -17.45 37.91 18.27
C VAL A 737 -16.19 37.94 17.43
N HIS A 738 -16.21 38.59 16.27
CA HIS A 738 -15.06 38.82 15.39
C HIS A 738 -14.70 40.31 15.37
N ALA A 739 -13.51 40.65 14.87
CA ALA A 739 -13.11 42.05 14.67
C ALA A 739 -14.12 42.80 13.76
N PRO A 740 -14.45 44.07 14.04
CA PRO A 740 -13.95 44.94 15.11
C PRO A 740 -14.68 44.79 16.47
N ALA A 741 -15.51 43.75 16.62
CA ALA A 741 -16.20 43.41 17.87
C ALA A 741 -17.24 44.45 18.30
N ARG A 742 -18.19 44.74 17.42
CA ARG A 742 -19.32 45.65 17.66
C ARG A 742 -20.62 44.85 17.74
N SER A 743 -21.46 45.16 18.72
CA SER A 743 -22.79 44.57 18.84
C SER A 743 -23.68 45.34 19.80
N SER A 744 -24.96 45.00 19.89
CA SER A 744 -25.87 45.45 20.94
C SER A 744 -25.69 44.70 22.27
N PHE A 745 -24.82 43.68 22.33
CA PHE A 745 -24.55 42.88 23.54
C PHE A 745 -23.53 43.59 24.44
N ARG A 746 -24.01 44.44 25.34
CA ARG A 746 -23.18 45.30 26.22
C ARG A 746 -22.33 44.53 27.24
N ASP A 747 -22.70 43.29 27.53
CA ASP A 747 -21.90 42.36 28.32
C ASP A 747 -20.64 41.86 27.58
N ARG A 748 -20.61 42.00 26.25
CA ARG A 748 -19.50 41.55 25.39
C ARG A 748 -18.75 42.70 24.71
N ASN A 749 -19.48 43.72 24.24
CA ASN A 749 -18.96 44.80 23.41
C ASN A 749 -19.44 46.17 23.93
N GLU A 750 -18.50 47.11 24.05
CA GLU A 750 -18.78 48.44 24.60
C GLU A 750 -19.74 49.25 23.70
N GLU A 751 -19.67 49.02 22.38
CA GLU A 751 -20.41 49.76 21.37
C GLU A 751 -20.89 48.86 20.22
N GLY A 752 -21.71 49.45 19.34
CA GLY A 752 -22.33 48.78 18.19
C GLY A 752 -23.86 48.76 18.27
N ASP A 753 -24.47 48.52 17.12
CA ASP A 753 -25.92 48.33 16.96
C ASP A 753 -26.20 47.15 16.02
N SER A 754 -26.48 45.99 16.61
CA SER A 754 -26.80 44.76 15.89
C SER A 754 -28.05 44.89 15.02
N SER A 755 -28.92 45.88 15.24
CA SER A 755 -30.15 46.02 14.47
C SER A 755 -29.97 46.73 13.13
N THR A 756 -28.88 47.48 12.94
CA THR A 756 -28.64 48.33 11.76
C THR A 756 -27.25 48.19 11.14
N GLU A 757 -26.19 48.06 11.95
CA GLU A 757 -24.81 48.04 11.46
C GLU A 757 -24.55 46.92 10.45
N PRO A 758 -24.94 45.65 10.66
CA PRO A 758 -24.69 44.57 9.70
C PRO A 758 -25.25 44.85 8.30
N PHE A 759 -26.41 45.50 8.22
CA PHE A 759 -27.05 45.85 6.95
C PHE A 759 -26.38 47.07 6.28
N THR A 760 -25.86 47.98 7.09
CA THR A 760 -25.04 49.11 6.62
C THR A 760 -23.73 48.62 6.03
N ILE A 761 -23.03 47.73 6.72
CA ILE A 761 -21.79 47.11 6.24
C ILE A 761 -22.05 46.35 4.94
N GLY A 762 -23.03 45.44 4.91
CA GLY A 762 -23.36 44.67 3.71
C GLY A 762 -23.75 45.56 2.51
N HIS A 763 -24.36 46.71 2.76
CA HIS A 763 -24.63 47.70 1.71
C HIS A 763 -23.35 48.37 1.20
N THR A 764 -22.46 48.81 2.09
CA THR A 764 -21.14 49.36 1.73
C THR A 764 -20.31 48.36 0.91
N GLU A 765 -20.31 47.08 1.30
CA GLU A 765 -19.61 46.01 0.57
C GLU A 765 -20.17 45.84 -0.85
N LEU A 766 -21.50 45.79 -1.03
CA LEU A 766 -22.12 45.68 -2.35
C LEU A 766 -21.84 46.89 -3.25
N VAL A 767 -21.96 48.10 -2.71
CA VAL A 767 -21.73 49.33 -3.48
C VAL A 767 -20.26 49.45 -3.88
N SER A 768 -19.34 49.27 -2.93
CA SER A 768 -17.89 49.35 -3.22
C SER A 768 -17.41 48.23 -4.15
N HIS A 769 -17.96 47.01 -4.01
CA HIS A 769 -17.77 45.92 -4.98
C HIS A 769 -18.17 46.37 -6.40
N ALA A 770 -19.35 46.98 -6.52
CA ALA A 770 -19.88 47.38 -7.81
C ALA A 770 -19.02 48.45 -8.50
N TYR A 771 -18.55 49.45 -7.75
CA TYR A 771 -17.60 50.43 -8.27
C TYR A 771 -16.26 49.82 -8.69
N VAL A 772 -15.69 48.91 -7.88
CA VAL A 772 -14.44 48.22 -8.23
C VAL A 772 -14.61 47.34 -9.48
N ALA A 773 -15.74 46.64 -9.60
CA ALA A 773 -16.06 45.81 -10.76
C ALA A 773 -16.24 46.63 -12.03
N ASP A 774 -16.94 47.77 -11.95
CA ASP A 774 -17.09 48.70 -13.07
C ASP A 774 -15.74 49.28 -13.52
N MET A 775 -14.91 49.72 -12.57
CA MET A 775 -13.55 50.18 -12.83
C MET A 775 -12.72 49.09 -13.52
N TYR A 776 -12.71 47.87 -12.99
CA TYR A 776 -11.96 46.75 -13.59
C TYR A 776 -12.43 46.46 -15.02
N LYS A 777 -13.75 46.38 -15.25
CA LYS A 777 -14.34 46.09 -16.56
C LYS A 777 -14.00 47.15 -17.60
N LYS A 778 -13.98 48.43 -17.22
CA LYS A 778 -13.72 49.55 -18.14
C LYS A 778 -12.23 49.75 -18.41
N GLU A 779 -11.40 49.67 -17.39
CA GLU A 779 -10.01 50.14 -17.47
C GLU A 779 -9.00 49.00 -17.63
N PHE A 780 -9.22 47.85 -17.00
CA PHE A 780 -8.21 46.78 -16.89
C PHE A 780 -8.56 45.54 -17.72
N LYS A 781 -9.83 45.14 -17.76
CA LYS A 781 -10.28 43.94 -18.48
C LYS A 781 -9.93 43.93 -19.98
N PRO A 782 -10.01 45.05 -20.74
CA PRO A 782 -9.67 45.04 -22.17
C PRO A 782 -8.24 44.60 -22.46
N THR A 783 -7.30 44.92 -21.57
CA THR A 783 -5.87 44.58 -21.72
C THR A 783 -5.50 43.31 -20.97
N GLN A 784 -5.96 43.15 -19.74
CA GLN A 784 -5.60 42.06 -18.84
C GLN A 784 -6.38 40.78 -19.09
N LYS A 785 -7.58 40.86 -19.68
CA LYS A 785 -8.47 39.72 -20.01
C LYS A 785 -8.85 38.83 -18.82
N GLY A 786 -8.79 39.34 -17.58
CA GLY A 786 -9.25 38.61 -16.41
C GLY A 786 -10.75 38.79 -16.11
N LYS A 787 -11.20 38.21 -15.01
CA LYS A 787 -12.57 38.17 -14.52
C LYS A 787 -12.66 38.72 -13.10
N ILE A 788 -13.78 39.31 -12.75
CA ILE A 788 -14.03 39.81 -11.38
C ILE A 788 -15.35 39.28 -10.81
N MET A 789 -15.31 38.89 -9.54
CA MET A 789 -16.46 38.38 -8.80
C MET A 789 -16.43 38.77 -7.31
N ILE A 790 -17.47 38.34 -6.61
CA ILE A 790 -17.58 38.35 -5.15
C ILE A 790 -17.94 36.93 -4.68
N THR A 791 -17.38 36.52 -3.54
CA THR A 791 -17.64 35.20 -2.96
C THR A 791 -18.65 35.32 -1.84
N LEU A 792 -19.75 34.57 -1.96
CA LEU A 792 -20.85 34.58 -1.01
C LEU A 792 -20.83 33.32 -0.15
N HIS A 793 -21.12 33.48 1.14
CA HIS A 793 -21.42 32.37 2.02
C HIS A 793 -22.91 32.00 1.90
N GLY A 794 -23.22 30.72 2.09
CA GLY A 794 -24.56 30.36 2.55
C GLY A 794 -24.82 28.87 2.53
N ASN A 795 -25.58 28.40 3.50
CA ASN A 795 -25.90 26.99 3.70
C ASN A 795 -27.31 26.66 3.21
N TRP A 796 -27.58 25.37 3.03
CA TRP A 796 -28.94 24.94 2.72
C TRP A 796 -29.81 24.98 3.98
N SER A 797 -30.87 25.78 3.99
CA SER A 797 -31.93 25.72 5.01
C SER A 797 -33.03 24.75 4.55
N GLU A 798 -33.20 23.63 5.24
CA GLU A 798 -34.25 22.64 4.98
C GLU A 798 -35.46 22.88 5.91
N PRO A 799 -36.72 22.76 5.44
CA PRO A 799 -37.87 22.81 6.33
C PRO A 799 -37.78 21.75 7.43
N TRP A 800 -38.05 22.13 8.68
CA TRP A 800 -38.05 21.21 9.82
C TRP A 800 -39.17 20.16 9.69
N ASP A 801 -40.34 20.59 9.22
CA ASP A 801 -41.39 19.73 8.68
C ASP A 801 -41.59 20.02 7.17
N THR A 802 -41.27 19.04 6.32
CA THR A 802 -41.45 19.19 4.87
C THR A 802 -42.91 19.26 4.44
N GLU A 803 -43.84 18.84 5.29
CA GLU A 803 -45.28 18.86 5.00
C GLU A 803 -45.97 20.14 5.50
N ASP A 804 -45.29 20.99 6.28
CA ASP A 804 -45.83 22.26 6.77
C ASP A 804 -45.48 23.41 5.81
N PRO A 805 -46.48 24.05 5.14
CA PRO A 805 -46.23 25.20 4.28
C PRO A 805 -45.50 26.36 4.98
N LYS A 806 -45.74 26.58 6.28
CA LYS A 806 -45.07 27.65 7.03
C LYS A 806 -43.57 27.40 7.15
N ASP A 807 -43.17 26.15 7.38
CA ASP A 807 -41.76 25.75 7.46
C ASP A 807 -41.09 25.80 6.08
N GLN A 808 -41.82 25.48 5.01
CA GLN A 808 -41.34 25.66 3.63
C GLN A 808 -41.07 27.13 3.31
N GLU A 809 -42.00 28.02 3.65
CA GLU A 809 -41.83 29.46 3.47
C GLU A 809 -40.71 30.02 4.36
N ALA A 810 -40.60 29.55 5.60
CA ALA A 810 -39.50 29.90 6.51
C ALA A 810 -38.15 29.47 5.95
N ALA A 811 -38.05 28.29 5.35
CA ALA A 811 -36.82 27.81 4.72
C ALA A 811 -36.41 28.67 3.51
N GLU A 812 -37.35 29.11 2.68
CA GLU A 812 -37.03 30.06 1.60
C GLU A 812 -36.62 31.43 2.15
N ARG A 813 -37.32 31.97 3.15
CA ARG A 813 -36.91 33.23 3.80
C ARG A 813 -35.52 33.14 4.42
N ALA A 814 -35.18 32.03 5.07
CA ALA A 814 -33.84 31.82 5.64
C ALA A 814 -32.75 31.85 4.56
N ARG A 815 -32.97 31.16 3.43
CA ARG A 815 -32.08 31.24 2.26
C ARG A 815 -32.02 32.65 1.67
N GLU A 816 -33.12 33.40 1.69
CA GLU A 816 -33.11 34.77 1.21
C GLU A 816 -32.30 35.71 2.12
N PHE A 817 -32.36 35.54 3.43
CA PHE A 817 -31.56 36.31 4.39
C PHE A 817 -30.08 35.93 4.41
N GLU A 818 -29.74 34.67 4.13
CA GLU A 818 -28.36 34.18 4.15
C GLU A 818 -27.66 34.38 2.79
N ILE A 819 -28.33 33.98 1.70
CA ILE A 819 -27.76 33.94 0.34
C ILE A 819 -28.26 35.09 -0.51
N ALA A 820 -29.59 35.25 -0.62
CA ALA A 820 -30.17 36.24 -1.54
C ALA A 820 -29.94 37.69 -1.10
N TRP A 821 -29.62 37.92 0.17
CA TRP A 821 -29.22 39.22 0.70
C TRP A 821 -28.15 39.90 -0.17
N PHE A 822 -27.14 39.14 -0.59
CA PHE A 822 -26.12 39.63 -1.52
C PHE A 822 -26.39 39.20 -2.96
N ALA A 823 -26.91 37.99 -3.19
CA ALA A 823 -27.03 37.44 -4.53
C ALA A 823 -28.16 38.06 -5.38
N ASP A 824 -29.32 38.41 -4.82
CA ASP A 824 -30.41 39.04 -5.59
C ASP A 824 -29.99 40.44 -6.13
N PRO A 825 -29.35 41.32 -5.34
CA PRO A 825 -28.79 42.57 -5.86
C PRO A 825 -27.83 42.35 -7.05
N LEU A 826 -26.95 41.35 -6.96
CA LEU A 826 -25.90 41.10 -7.96
C LEU A 826 -26.42 40.49 -9.26
N TYR A 827 -27.38 39.56 -9.18
CA TYR A 827 -27.71 38.68 -10.31
C TYR A 827 -29.17 38.77 -10.79
N LYS A 828 -30.07 39.36 -9.99
CA LYS A 828 -31.52 39.24 -10.24
C LYS A 828 -32.23 40.57 -10.39
N THR A 829 -32.13 41.45 -9.40
CA THR A 829 -33.01 42.63 -9.27
C THR A 829 -32.27 43.96 -9.19
N GLY A 830 -31.00 43.97 -8.77
CA GLY A 830 -30.31 45.23 -8.43
C GLY A 830 -30.76 45.83 -7.10
N ASP A 831 -31.55 45.10 -6.32
CA ASP A 831 -32.03 45.48 -4.99
C ASP A 831 -32.21 44.21 -4.13
N TYR A 832 -32.37 44.39 -2.83
CA TYR A 832 -32.49 43.31 -1.85
C TYR A 832 -33.79 42.48 -2.00
N PRO A 833 -33.84 41.25 -1.46
CA PRO A 833 -35.05 40.43 -1.45
C PRO A 833 -36.24 41.12 -0.79
N ALA A 834 -37.44 40.90 -1.35
CA ALA A 834 -38.68 41.49 -0.83
C ALA A 834 -38.99 41.05 0.61
N SER A 835 -38.66 39.80 0.97
CA SER A 835 -38.82 39.26 2.33
C SER A 835 -37.97 40.02 3.35
N MET A 836 -36.70 40.31 3.01
CA MET A 836 -35.83 41.12 3.84
C MET A 836 -36.38 42.53 4.03
N ARG A 837 -36.83 43.17 2.93
CA ARG A 837 -37.43 44.50 3.01
C ARG A 837 -38.68 44.52 3.89
N ALA A 838 -39.53 43.49 3.79
CA ALA A 838 -40.74 43.36 4.59
C ALA A 838 -40.46 43.25 6.09
N GLN A 839 -39.41 42.53 6.49
CA GLN A 839 -39.04 42.37 7.90
C GLN A 839 -38.21 43.53 8.46
N LEU A 840 -37.26 44.07 7.68
CA LEU A 840 -36.26 45.02 8.16
C LEU A 840 -36.70 46.48 8.01
N GLY A 841 -37.59 46.78 7.06
CA GLY A 841 -38.07 48.14 6.80
C GLY A 841 -36.93 49.08 6.42
N ASP A 842 -36.81 50.18 7.17
CA ASP A 842 -35.81 51.24 6.95
C ASP A 842 -34.42 50.90 7.51
N ARG A 843 -34.28 49.83 8.31
CA ARG A 843 -32.97 49.35 8.81
C ARG A 843 -32.10 48.75 7.70
N LEU A 844 -32.73 48.28 6.63
CA LEU A 844 -32.03 47.84 5.43
C LEU A 844 -31.80 49.07 4.54
N PRO A 845 -30.57 49.43 4.15
CA PRO A 845 -30.33 50.57 3.27
C PRO A 845 -31.04 50.42 1.91
N ARG A 846 -31.21 51.53 1.19
CA ARG A 846 -31.76 51.55 -0.17
C ARG A 846 -30.67 51.93 -1.15
N PHE A 847 -30.58 51.19 -2.25
CA PHE A 847 -29.76 51.61 -3.38
C PHE A 847 -30.39 52.84 -4.04
N THR A 848 -29.56 53.82 -4.37
CA THR A 848 -29.91 54.84 -5.36
C THR A 848 -30.13 54.19 -6.74
N PRO A 849 -30.86 54.83 -7.66
CA PRO A 849 -31.02 54.30 -9.02
C PRO A 849 -29.68 54.00 -9.72
N GLU A 850 -28.67 54.83 -9.47
CA GLU A 850 -27.32 54.68 -9.99
C GLU A 850 -26.62 53.46 -9.39
N GLU A 851 -26.65 53.30 -8.06
CA GLU A 851 -26.06 52.15 -7.38
C GLU A 851 -26.75 50.84 -7.76
N SER A 852 -28.09 50.84 -7.84
CA SER A 852 -28.88 49.65 -8.22
C SER A 852 -28.47 49.15 -9.60
N LYS A 853 -28.32 50.07 -10.56
CA LYS A 853 -27.84 49.76 -11.91
C LYS A 853 -26.38 49.28 -11.92
N LEU A 854 -25.55 49.82 -11.03
CA LEU A 854 -24.13 49.46 -10.94
C LEU A 854 -23.93 48.07 -10.33
N VAL A 855 -24.68 47.74 -9.27
CA VAL A 855 -24.62 46.46 -8.55
C VAL A 855 -25.18 45.33 -9.40
N LEU A 856 -26.25 45.57 -10.17
CA LEU A 856 -26.81 44.54 -11.05
C LEU A 856 -25.80 44.13 -12.13
N GLY A 857 -25.37 42.87 -12.10
CA GLY A 857 -24.38 42.32 -13.01
C GLY A 857 -22.94 42.74 -12.70
N SER A 858 -22.66 43.29 -11.51
CA SER A 858 -21.30 43.66 -11.11
C SER A 858 -20.40 42.44 -10.94
N SER A 859 -20.92 41.33 -10.41
CA SER A 859 -20.21 40.06 -10.32
C SER A 859 -20.47 39.20 -11.57
N GLU A 860 -19.40 38.71 -12.20
CA GLU A 860 -19.52 37.94 -13.46
C GLU A 860 -19.91 36.46 -13.24
N PHE A 861 -19.65 35.92 -12.05
CA PHE A 861 -19.86 34.53 -11.69
C PHE A 861 -20.23 34.41 -10.22
N TYR A 862 -20.87 33.31 -9.84
CA TYR A 862 -21.26 33.08 -8.46
C TYR A 862 -20.10 32.42 -7.69
N GLY A 863 -19.36 33.19 -6.89
CA GLY A 863 -18.41 32.66 -5.92
C GLY A 863 -19.14 32.09 -4.71
N MET A 864 -18.80 30.88 -4.28
CA MET A 864 -19.56 30.13 -3.27
C MET A 864 -18.67 29.53 -2.18
N ASN A 865 -18.98 29.86 -0.94
CA ASN A 865 -18.48 29.19 0.25
C ASN A 865 -19.64 28.53 0.98
N SER A 866 -19.50 27.24 1.31
CA SER A 866 -20.55 26.52 2.03
C SER A 866 -20.01 25.24 2.65
N TYR A 867 -20.53 24.90 3.82
CA TYR A 867 -19.98 23.86 4.67
C TYR A 867 -21.05 22.87 5.14
N SER A 868 -22.26 23.33 5.43
CA SER A 868 -23.30 22.52 6.07
C SER A 868 -24.71 22.83 5.56
N ALA A 869 -25.71 22.31 6.25
CA ALA A 869 -27.14 22.55 6.04
C ALA A 869 -27.84 22.57 7.40
N PHE A 870 -29.01 23.18 7.54
CA PHE A 870 -29.73 23.25 8.80
C PHE A 870 -31.21 22.98 8.61
N TYR A 871 -31.86 22.36 9.60
CA TYR A 871 -33.32 22.36 9.64
C TYR A 871 -33.82 23.68 10.22
N VAL A 872 -34.86 24.24 9.63
CA VAL A 872 -35.46 25.51 10.06
C VAL A 872 -36.96 25.40 10.14
N ARG A 873 -37.53 25.97 11.21
CA ARG A 873 -38.98 26.06 11.41
C ARG A 873 -39.43 27.50 11.54
N HIS A 874 -40.67 27.75 11.16
CA HIS A 874 -41.30 29.05 11.31
C HIS A 874 -41.45 29.44 12.79
N ARG A 875 -41.41 30.74 13.07
CA ARG A 875 -41.77 31.34 14.35
C ARG A 875 -43.00 32.21 14.18
N ASP A 876 -44.02 31.96 14.99
CA ASP A 876 -45.25 32.76 14.98
C ASP A 876 -45.07 34.11 15.72
N GLU A 877 -44.03 34.25 16.55
CA GLU A 877 -43.73 35.52 17.20
C GLU A 877 -43.23 36.58 16.21
N PRO A 878 -43.45 37.88 16.47
CA PRO A 878 -42.80 38.94 15.71
C PRO A 878 -41.28 38.79 15.71
N ALA A 879 -40.65 39.10 14.59
CA ALA A 879 -39.20 39.08 14.47
C ALA A 879 -38.56 40.00 15.52
N ASP A 880 -37.54 39.50 16.22
CA ASP A 880 -36.71 40.33 17.08
C ASP A 880 -36.05 41.44 16.24
N ILE A 881 -35.84 42.61 16.83
CA ILE A 881 -35.19 43.71 16.12
C ILE A 881 -33.76 43.34 15.67
N ASN A 882 -33.11 42.42 16.39
CA ASN A 882 -31.81 41.84 16.06
C ASN A 882 -31.93 40.47 15.36
N ASP A 883 -33.06 40.16 14.70
CA ASP A 883 -33.15 38.97 13.85
C ASP A 883 -32.51 39.23 12.48
N HIS A 884 -31.52 38.41 12.14
CA HIS A 884 -30.81 38.43 10.87
C HIS A 884 -31.02 37.15 10.03
N LYS A 885 -31.97 36.29 10.43
CA LYS A 885 -32.14 34.94 9.86
C LYS A 885 -33.51 34.71 9.19
N GLY A 886 -34.36 35.73 9.14
CA GLY A 886 -35.67 35.66 8.48
C GLY A 886 -36.80 35.15 9.39
N ASN A 887 -36.68 35.41 10.69
CA ASN A 887 -37.62 35.03 11.74
C ASN A 887 -37.90 33.52 11.78
N ILE A 888 -36.83 32.76 11.95
CA ILE A 888 -36.85 31.30 11.99
C ILE A 888 -36.28 30.77 13.30
N GLN A 889 -36.56 29.51 13.58
CA GLN A 889 -35.83 28.74 14.56
C GLN A 889 -35.06 27.63 13.87
N GLN A 890 -33.76 27.57 14.15
CA GLN A 890 -32.83 26.59 13.59
C GLN A 890 -32.75 25.35 14.50
N SER A 891 -32.62 24.17 13.91
CA SER A 891 -32.51 22.88 14.60
C SER A 891 -31.47 21.97 13.94
N ASP A 892 -30.81 21.13 14.74
CA ASP A 892 -29.93 20.05 14.26
C ASP A 892 -30.73 18.80 13.84
N GLU A 893 -31.98 18.69 14.28
CA GLU A 893 -32.88 17.56 14.01
C GLU A 893 -34.18 18.03 13.36
N ASN A 894 -34.72 17.22 12.45
CA ASN A 894 -36.05 17.46 11.86
C ASN A 894 -37.18 17.03 12.82
N LYS A 895 -38.43 17.14 12.36
CA LYS A 895 -39.62 16.74 13.14
C LYS A 895 -39.61 15.28 13.61
N GLN A 896 -38.93 14.40 12.88
CA GLN A 896 -38.82 12.97 13.20
C GLN A 896 -37.62 12.65 14.12
N GLY A 897 -36.87 13.67 14.57
CA GLY A 897 -35.66 13.48 15.39
C GLY A 897 -34.44 13.00 14.59
N GLN A 898 -34.48 13.11 13.25
CA GLN A 898 -33.35 12.73 12.41
C GLN A 898 -32.31 13.86 12.40
N PRO A 899 -31.05 13.58 12.76
CA PRO A 899 -30.00 14.59 12.72
C PRO A 899 -29.61 14.92 11.28
N ARG A 900 -29.25 16.18 11.04
CA ARG A 900 -28.83 16.65 9.71
C ARG A 900 -27.55 15.98 9.18
N GLY A 901 -26.70 15.47 10.07
CA GLY A 901 -25.48 14.74 9.70
C GLY A 901 -24.50 14.49 10.86
N PRO A 902 -23.41 13.74 10.60
CA PRO A 902 -22.32 13.53 11.54
C PRO A 902 -21.67 14.85 12.00
N MET A 903 -21.29 14.91 13.28
CA MET A 903 -20.58 16.06 13.86
C MET A 903 -19.11 16.07 13.46
N SER A 904 -18.61 17.26 13.11
CA SER A 904 -17.18 17.52 13.04
C SER A 904 -16.64 17.89 14.43
N ASP A 905 -15.37 18.34 14.51
CA ASP A 905 -14.81 18.88 15.75
C ASP A 905 -15.35 20.29 16.06
N THR A 906 -15.68 21.04 15.01
CA THR A 906 -16.26 22.37 15.10
C THR A 906 -17.77 22.28 15.35
N TYR A 907 -18.24 22.90 16.43
CA TYR A 907 -19.60 22.68 16.97
C TYR A 907 -20.75 22.96 15.99
N TRP A 908 -20.60 23.91 15.08
CA TRP A 908 -21.65 24.32 14.15
C TRP A 908 -21.67 23.49 12.85
N LEU A 909 -20.56 22.81 12.53
CA LEU A 909 -20.35 22.14 11.25
C LEU A 909 -20.70 20.64 11.36
N ARG A 910 -21.64 20.21 10.50
CA ARG A 910 -22.01 18.81 10.31
C ARG A 910 -21.97 18.43 8.83
N THR A 911 -21.58 17.20 8.53
CA THR A 911 -21.46 16.68 7.15
C THR A 911 -22.85 16.44 6.55
N THR A 912 -23.25 17.25 5.57
CA THR A 912 -24.61 17.27 5.00
C THR A 912 -24.60 17.27 3.45
N PRO A 913 -24.12 16.21 2.78
CA PRO A 913 -24.03 16.16 1.33
C PRO A 913 -25.39 16.32 0.63
N TRP A 914 -26.48 15.89 1.27
CA TRP A 914 -27.85 16.06 0.76
C TRP A 914 -28.28 17.53 0.65
N GLY A 915 -27.85 18.38 1.60
CA GLY A 915 -28.17 19.82 1.57
C GLY A 915 -27.30 20.54 0.55
N TRP A 916 -26.03 20.16 0.47
CA TRP A 916 -25.10 20.61 -0.56
C TRP A 916 -25.62 20.34 -1.99
N ALA A 917 -26.16 19.13 -2.23
CA ALA A 917 -26.79 18.77 -3.50
C ALA A 917 -27.96 19.70 -3.86
N LYS A 918 -28.87 19.96 -2.91
CA LYS A 918 -30.02 20.86 -3.12
C LYS A 918 -29.58 22.30 -3.36
N LEU A 919 -28.57 22.77 -2.62
CA LEU A 919 -28.07 24.14 -2.70
C LEU A 919 -27.50 24.48 -4.08
N LEU A 920 -26.64 23.61 -4.65
CA LEU A 920 -26.07 23.82 -5.98
C LEU A 920 -27.15 24.02 -7.04
N ARG A 921 -28.22 23.21 -6.98
CA ARG A 921 -29.36 23.27 -7.90
C ARG A 921 -30.21 24.51 -7.66
N TRP A 922 -30.45 24.88 -6.41
CA TRP A 922 -31.21 26.09 -6.08
C TRP A 922 -30.50 27.36 -6.56
N ILE A 923 -29.19 27.49 -6.34
CA ILE A 923 -28.38 28.63 -6.83
C ILE A 923 -28.45 28.70 -8.35
N TRP A 924 -28.19 27.58 -9.03
CA TRP A 924 -28.23 27.52 -10.49
C TRP A 924 -29.60 27.88 -11.06
N ASN A 925 -30.67 27.31 -10.51
CA ASN A 925 -32.04 27.55 -10.97
C ASN A 925 -32.49 29.00 -10.73
N ARG A 926 -32.00 29.66 -9.66
CA ARG A 926 -32.37 31.04 -9.34
C ARG A 926 -31.60 32.07 -10.17
N TYR A 927 -30.30 31.87 -10.40
CA TYR A 927 -29.42 32.90 -10.97
C TYR A 927 -28.87 32.57 -12.36
N GLY A 928 -28.77 31.30 -12.75
CA GLY A 928 -28.33 30.90 -14.09
C GLY A 928 -26.90 31.31 -14.48
N VAL A 929 -26.05 31.62 -13.50
CA VAL A 929 -24.64 32.02 -13.70
C VAL A 929 -23.69 30.90 -13.25
N PRO A 930 -22.51 30.73 -13.89
CA PRO A 930 -21.56 29.69 -13.50
C PRO A 930 -21.12 29.81 -12.03
N ILE A 931 -21.04 28.67 -11.35
CA ILE A 931 -20.67 28.57 -9.94
C ILE A 931 -19.17 28.29 -9.83
N TYR A 932 -18.51 29.07 -8.98
CA TYR A 932 -17.13 28.89 -8.56
C TYR A 932 -17.13 28.55 -7.07
N ILE A 933 -16.94 27.29 -6.73
CA ILE A 933 -16.82 26.88 -5.32
C ILE A 933 -15.45 27.34 -4.85
N THR A 934 -15.45 28.30 -3.93
CA THR A 934 -14.25 29.01 -3.45
C THR A 934 -13.80 28.60 -2.07
N GLU A 935 -14.68 27.99 -1.26
CA GLU A 935 -14.37 27.26 -0.02
C GLU A 935 -15.36 26.12 0.21
N ASN A 936 -14.83 24.96 0.61
CA ASN A 936 -15.57 23.85 1.20
C ASN A 936 -14.61 22.96 1.99
N GLY A 937 -14.99 22.53 3.19
CA GLY A 937 -14.10 21.73 4.04
C GLY A 937 -14.72 21.33 5.37
N THR A 938 -13.93 20.66 6.21
CA THR A 938 -14.38 20.18 7.53
C THR A 938 -13.21 20.01 8.49
N THR A 939 -13.50 20.10 9.79
CA THR A 939 -12.60 19.66 10.87
C THR A 939 -12.88 18.21 11.24
N ALA A 940 -11.95 17.55 11.93
CA ALA A 940 -12.12 16.17 12.36
C ALA A 940 -11.64 15.97 13.79
N GLN A 941 -12.42 15.20 14.56
CA GLN A 941 -12.10 14.91 15.95
C GLN A 941 -10.81 14.09 16.06
N GLY A 942 -9.97 14.42 17.05
CA GLY A 942 -8.73 13.70 17.36
C GLY A 942 -7.48 14.16 16.58
N GLU A 943 -7.59 15.12 15.66
CA GLU A 943 -6.43 15.67 14.95
C GLU A 943 -5.49 16.51 15.84
N HIS A 944 -6.02 17.02 16.96
CA HIS A 944 -5.27 17.78 17.96
C HIS A 944 -4.26 16.92 18.73
N ASP A 945 -4.58 15.65 18.95
CA ASP A 945 -3.75 14.71 19.71
C ASP A 945 -2.69 14.02 18.85
N TRP A 946 -2.76 14.19 17.53
CA TRP A 946 -1.83 13.56 16.60
C TRP A 946 -0.44 14.17 16.70
N LYS A 947 0.59 13.32 16.70
CA LYS A 947 1.99 13.72 16.66
C LYS A 947 2.73 12.97 15.56
N PRO A 948 3.54 13.65 14.73
CA PRO A 948 4.28 13.02 13.65
C PRO A 948 5.35 12.07 14.21
N LYS A 949 5.48 10.88 13.61
CA LYS A 949 6.51 9.88 13.95
C LYS A 949 7.83 10.10 13.21
N GLY A 950 7.86 11.03 12.26
CA GLY A 950 9.00 11.38 11.43
C GLY A 950 8.65 12.47 10.43
N PRO A 951 9.62 13.00 9.66
CA PRO A 951 9.43 14.13 8.75
C PRO A 951 8.48 13.82 7.57
N ASP A 952 8.35 12.55 7.20
CA ASP A 952 7.49 12.10 6.09
C ASP A 952 6.19 11.43 6.57
N ASP A 953 5.83 11.59 7.85
CA ASP A 953 4.60 11.01 8.37
C ASP A 953 3.36 11.67 7.74
N VAL A 954 2.30 10.88 7.58
CA VAL A 954 1.03 11.33 6.99
C VAL A 954 -0.07 11.06 7.99
N LEU A 955 -0.83 12.09 8.33
CA LEU A 955 -1.98 11.97 9.21
C LEU A 955 -3.13 11.30 8.44
N GLU A 956 -3.63 10.17 8.93
CA GLU A 956 -4.79 9.50 8.36
C GLU A 956 -6.08 10.14 8.89
N ASP A 957 -6.81 10.84 8.02
CA ASP A 957 -8.02 11.62 8.34
C ASP A 957 -9.28 11.11 7.58
N PRO A 958 -9.78 9.90 7.90
CA PRO A 958 -10.87 9.28 7.16
C PRO A 958 -12.16 10.12 7.16
N PHE A 959 -12.46 10.85 8.23
CA PHE A 959 -13.64 11.71 8.32
C PHE A 959 -13.63 12.82 7.26
N ARG A 960 -12.48 13.47 7.04
CA ARG A 960 -12.32 14.51 6.01
C ARG A 960 -12.34 13.92 4.61
N ILE A 961 -11.78 12.72 4.41
CA ILE A 961 -11.89 11.98 3.15
C ILE A 961 -13.36 11.70 2.80
N ASP A 962 -14.15 11.20 3.75
CA ASP A 962 -15.57 10.89 3.54
C ASP A 962 -16.40 12.15 3.29
N PHE A 963 -16.09 13.26 3.96
CA PHE A 963 -16.67 14.57 3.67
C PHE A 963 -16.43 14.98 2.21
N TYR A 964 -15.15 15.01 1.77
CA TYR A 964 -14.83 15.42 0.41
C TYR A 964 -15.41 14.47 -0.63
N LYS A 965 -15.33 13.16 -0.41
CA LYS A 965 -15.91 12.16 -1.30
C LYS A 965 -17.41 12.40 -1.50
N SER A 966 -18.16 12.58 -0.42
CA SER A 966 -19.60 12.75 -0.49
C SER A 966 -20.01 14.08 -1.13
N TYR A 967 -19.32 15.19 -0.82
CA TYR A 967 -19.64 16.50 -1.40
C TYR A 967 -19.25 16.60 -2.88
N LEU A 968 -18.05 16.11 -3.26
CA LEU A 968 -17.59 16.14 -4.64
C LEU A 968 -18.36 15.18 -5.55
N THR A 969 -18.88 14.08 -5.00
CA THR A 969 -19.82 13.21 -5.73
C THR A 969 -21.08 13.99 -6.13
N GLU A 970 -21.62 14.83 -5.24
CA GLU A 970 -22.79 15.66 -5.55
C GLU A 970 -22.45 16.82 -6.50
N VAL A 971 -21.22 17.37 -6.45
CA VAL A 971 -20.72 18.30 -7.48
C VAL A 971 -20.70 17.64 -8.86
N ALA A 972 -20.18 16.41 -8.95
CA ALA A 972 -20.12 15.66 -10.20
C ALA A 972 -21.53 15.37 -10.76
N LYS A 973 -22.47 14.94 -9.91
CA LYS A 973 -23.88 14.73 -10.30
C LYS A 973 -24.55 16.02 -10.77
N ALA A 974 -24.38 17.12 -10.04
CA ALA A 974 -24.93 18.42 -10.43
C ALA A 974 -24.38 18.86 -11.81
N SER A 975 -23.09 18.65 -12.05
CA SER A 975 -22.47 18.92 -13.36
C SER A 975 -23.08 18.07 -14.49
N GLN A 976 -23.31 16.77 -14.25
CA GLN A 976 -23.98 15.88 -15.22
C GLN A 976 -25.43 16.29 -15.51
N GLU A 977 -26.10 16.92 -14.55
CA GLU A 977 -27.46 17.48 -14.68
C GLU A 977 -27.48 18.87 -15.35
N GLY A 978 -26.32 19.41 -15.74
CA GLY A 978 -26.20 20.67 -16.48
C GLY A 978 -25.96 21.91 -15.60
N VAL A 979 -25.73 21.75 -14.30
CA VAL A 979 -25.26 22.85 -13.44
C VAL A 979 -23.83 23.20 -13.81
N VAL A 980 -23.57 24.46 -14.21
CA VAL A 980 -22.23 24.86 -14.65
C VAL A 980 -21.36 25.21 -13.45
N ILE A 981 -20.46 24.30 -13.07
CA ILE A 981 -19.49 24.47 -11.99
C ILE A 981 -18.09 24.54 -12.61
N LYS A 982 -17.31 25.56 -12.24
CA LYS A 982 -16.01 25.86 -12.88
C LYS A 982 -14.79 25.73 -11.97
N SER A 983 -15.00 25.73 -10.66
CA SER A 983 -13.90 25.52 -9.72
C SER A 983 -14.32 24.80 -8.45
N TYR A 984 -13.32 24.25 -7.76
CA TYR A 984 -13.43 23.80 -6.38
C TYR A 984 -12.16 24.11 -5.60
N PHE A 985 -12.29 24.85 -4.49
CA PHE A 985 -11.19 25.14 -3.58
C PHE A 985 -11.49 24.58 -2.18
N GLY A 986 -10.66 23.65 -1.71
CA GLY A 986 -10.75 23.10 -0.37
C GLY A 986 -10.35 24.13 0.69
N TRP A 987 -11.19 24.28 1.71
CA TRP A 987 -10.89 25.05 2.93
C TRP A 987 -10.36 24.07 4.00
N THR A 988 -9.06 24.02 4.30
CA THR A 988 -7.98 24.91 3.85
C THR A 988 -6.76 24.15 3.34
N PHE A 989 -5.84 24.89 2.70
CA PHE A 989 -4.53 24.34 2.34
C PHE A 989 -3.75 23.85 3.58
N THR A 990 -3.63 24.69 4.60
CA THR A 990 -2.95 24.38 5.87
C THR A 990 -3.91 24.57 7.03
N ASP A 991 -3.67 23.84 8.12
CA ASP A 991 -4.17 24.28 9.43
C ASP A 991 -3.67 25.72 9.62
N ASN A 992 -4.46 26.57 10.26
CA ASN A 992 -4.20 28.01 10.30
C ASN A 992 -4.72 28.62 11.61
N TRP A 993 -4.60 29.94 11.74
CA TRP A 993 -5.20 30.69 12.83
C TRP A 993 -6.66 31.03 12.48
N GLU A 994 -7.61 30.26 13.03
CA GLU A 994 -9.03 30.31 12.70
C GLU A 994 -9.74 31.41 13.52
N TRP A 995 -9.40 32.67 13.22
CA TRP A 995 -10.10 33.85 13.73
C TRP A 995 -10.17 33.87 15.27
N ALA A 996 -11.38 34.09 15.84
CA ALA A 996 -11.58 34.09 17.29
C ALA A 996 -11.42 32.71 17.95
N ALA A 997 -11.37 31.60 17.18
CA ALA A 997 -11.08 30.27 17.70
C ALA A 997 -9.57 30.04 17.92
N GLY A 998 -8.71 30.87 17.34
CA GLY A 998 -7.26 30.70 17.41
C GLY A 998 -6.80 29.45 16.67
N TYR A 999 -5.89 28.68 17.26
CA TYR A 999 -5.37 27.44 16.65
C TYR A 999 -6.19 26.19 17.04
N SER A 1000 -7.36 26.36 17.67
CA SER A 1000 -8.17 25.25 18.16
C SER A 1000 -8.91 24.48 17.06
N ASP A 1001 -9.09 25.03 15.87
CA ASP A 1001 -9.87 24.41 14.80
C ASP A 1001 -8.96 24.11 13.60
N ARG A 1002 -8.78 22.82 13.29
CA ARG A 1002 -7.85 22.35 12.24
C ARG A 1002 -8.55 22.02 10.92
N PHE A 1003 -8.72 23.02 10.06
CA PHE A 1003 -9.36 22.88 8.73
C PHE A 1003 -8.44 22.36 7.62
N GLY A 1004 -7.13 22.39 7.82
CA GLY A 1004 -6.16 22.13 6.76
C GLY A 1004 -6.19 20.71 6.23
N CYS A 1005 -5.90 20.54 4.94
CA CYS A 1005 -5.43 19.27 4.41
C CYS A 1005 -3.92 19.04 4.67
N THR A 1006 -3.23 20.09 5.13
CA THR A 1006 -1.85 20.03 5.63
C THR A 1006 -1.86 20.33 7.12
N TRP A 1007 -1.48 19.35 7.93
CA TRP A 1007 -1.34 19.52 9.37
C TRP A 1007 -0.10 20.37 9.68
N ILE A 1008 -0.25 21.39 10.52
CA ILE A 1008 0.84 22.26 10.93
C ILE A 1008 1.24 21.99 12.37
N ASP A 1009 2.54 21.79 12.58
CA ASP A 1009 3.15 21.79 13.89
C ASP A 1009 3.28 23.24 14.38
N PHE A 1010 2.30 23.72 15.13
CA PHE A 1010 2.31 25.09 15.65
C PHE A 1010 3.41 25.33 16.70
N GLU A 1011 3.89 24.28 17.37
CA GLU A 1011 4.95 24.35 18.37
C GLU A 1011 6.35 24.39 17.74
N SER A 1012 6.47 23.92 16.50
CA SER A 1012 7.71 24.02 15.73
C SER A 1012 8.00 25.49 15.38
N PRO A 1013 9.22 26.01 15.66
CA PRO A 1013 9.63 27.34 15.20
C PRO A 1013 9.52 27.53 13.68
N GLU A 1014 9.65 26.43 12.92
CA GLU A 1014 9.56 26.42 11.46
C GLU A 1014 8.13 26.15 10.94
N LYS A 1015 7.14 26.03 11.84
CA LYS A 1015 5.74 25.72 11.51
C LYS A 1015 5.65 24.53 10.53
N THR A 1016 6.27 23.42 10.89
CA THR A 1016 6.50 22.28 9.97
C THR A 1016 5.20 21.76 9.38
N ARG A 1017 5.19 21.52 8.05
CA ARG A 1017 4.04 20.99 7.29
C ARG A 1017 4.08 19.46 7.23
N TYR A 1018 2.96 18.81 7.56
CA TYR A 1018 2.74 17.38 7.38
C TYR A 1018 1.48 17.15 6.55
N ALA A 1019 1.53 16.23 5.59
CA ALA A 1019 0.34 15.95 4.79
C ALA A 1019 -0.72 15.22 5.63
N LYS A 1020 -1.99 15.59 5.44
CA LYS A 1020 -3.10 14.70 5.77
C LYS A 1020 -3.44 13.84 4.54
N ARG A 1021 -3.98 12.65 4.74
CA ARG A 1021 -4.31 11.70 3.66
C ARG A 1021 -5.33 12.29 2.68
N SER A 1022 -6.27 13.11 3.17
CA SER A 1022 -7.24 13.85 2.36
C SER A 1022 -6.60 14.68 1.24
N ALA A 1023 -5.43 15.28 1.46
CA ALA A 1023 -4.75 16.08 0.43
C ALA A 1023 -4.40 15.26 -0.82
N TYR A 1024 -3.93 14.03 -0.64
CA TYR A 1024 -3.63 13.12 -1.74
C TYR A 1024 -4.89 12.54 -2.37
N PHE A 1025 -5.88 12.19 -1.53
CA PHE A 1025 -7.17 11.69 -1.98
C PHE A 1025 -7.85 12.64 -2.97
N LEU A 1026 -7.84 13.96 -2.70
CA LEU A 1026 -8.48 14.93 -3.60
C LEU A 1026 -7.85 14.91 -4.99
N GLY A 1027 -6.52 14.85 -5.07
CA GLY A 1027 -5.85 14.76 -6.36
C GLY A 1027 -6.23 13.49 -7.14
N ASP A 1028 -6.38 12.36 -6.46
CA ASP A 1028 -6.80 11.11 -7.11
C ASP A 1028 -8.27 11.16 -7.51
N PHE A 1029 -9.12 11.77 -6.68
CA PHE A 1029 -10.55 11.91 -6.96
C PHE A 1029 -10.82 12.86 -8.13
N PHE A 1030 -10.13 14.00 -8.20
CA PHE A 1030 -10.22 14.93 -9.33
C PHE A 1030 -9.68 14.31 -10.62
N ASP A 1031 -8.60 13.54 -10.58
CA ASP A 1031 -8.10 12.79 -11.75
C ASP A 1031 -9.12 11.78 -12.32
N HIS A 1032 -10.08 11.34 -11.49
CA HIS A 1032 -11.17 10.45 -11.88
C HIS A 1032 -12.39 11.19 -12.42
N ILE A 1033 -12.83 12.26 -11.74
CA ILE A 1033 -14.06 12.97 -12.10
C ILE A 1033 -13.86 14.05 -13.17
N ILE A 1034 -12.63 14.52 -13.41
CA ILE A 1034 -12.31 15.46 -14.50
C ILE A 1034 -12.09 14.68 -15.80
N ARG A 1035 -12.76 15.12 -16.87
CA ARG A 1035 -12.57 14.55 -18.21
C ARG A 1035 -11.16 14.84 -18.71
N LYS A 1036 -10.49 13.81 -19.23
CA LYS A 1036 -9.19 13.94 -19.90
C LYS A 1036 -9.43 14.30 -21.36
N GLU A 1037 -8.61 15.21 -21.90
CA GLU A 1037 -8.61 15.58 -23.32
C GLU A 1037 -8.17 14.44 -24.24
#